data_AF-E8WMX2-F1
#
_entry.id   AF-E8WMX2-F1
#
_cell.length_a   1.000
_cell.length_b   1.000
_cell.length_c   1.000
_cell.angle_alpha   90.00
_cell.angle_beta   90.00
_cell.angle_gamma   90.00
#
_symmetry.space_group_name_H-M   'P 1'
#
loop_
_entity.id
_entity.type
_entity.pdbx_description
1 polymer ?
#
loop_
_entity_poly.entity_id
_entity_poly.type
_entity_poly.pdbx_seq_one_letter_code
_entity_poly.pdbx_strand_id
1 'polypeptide(L)'
;MKKIVSMFLVFMLLPVFAYAGTFAVTVTTDKASYARSQQVVTTAEFRLNGSLYSTSTLAKITIKNPSGSTLVNAASMSKVSTGIYRYTYTLSSSAPTGTWTDTCTLSAGGNSGSGTKTFVVDATAPTTTASPVGGTYSGAQSVALTANEAATIYYTTNGTTPTTSSAVYSAPLNIAATTTLKYFAKDVAGNSESVKTQIYTIQSNTHASLTWTGYAMCSSCHNSQAQAMYQSVHYQWKGSAAEWTTGPASQGKMDATDGSSALNSYCINIQGSWAPCGACHAGTGAKPVATATPDAAQLASIDCLMCHNDQVNAPYSRVRNATTGLFEPAAGLDMNLVVQKAGQKPTRKNCLSCHAKAGGGDAVKRGDIAIASGTTADVLYDTHMATGQGGDIKCQGCHTFTGHRVAGRGSDIRPEDTTAEVTCATATCHPTKQSLTSGHSTSAVNKHTGRVACQTCHIPKYAKNANDTTATEATEMHRDWTVAEWNATLNRYEPTPTKANDQIPRYSFWDGTSWGNNAFDTAVLDSATGAYKVSRPNGAINGPAGTKLYPFKYKTASQALSNGKLVVPKVATYFATGNYDQSVQDGLTYMGTPGAAYTTVTTDEYQVLNHQVPTATGNVLACAACHPNTTATRMKLITNYGYGLKGTISAVCTQCHGSESVPSYTSIHDKHVTSERIDCSMCHNFSRATERGLTIGIKH
;
A
#
# COMPACT_ATOMS: atom_id res chain seq x y z
N MET A 1 -126.91 5.80 -34.84
CA MET A 1 -126.47 4.52 -34.20
C MET A 1 -125.09 4.15 -34.73
N LYS A 2 -124.26 3.54 -33.87
CA LYS A 2 -122.88 3.00 -34.08
C LYS A 2 -121.75 4.02 -33.81
N LYS A 3 -121.34 4.17 -32.54
CA LYS A 3 -120.33 3.40 -31.75
C LYS A 3 -118.88 3.82 -32.08
N ILE A 4 -118.30 4.56 -31.13
CA ILE A 4 -116.92 5.00 -31.04
C ILE A 4 -116.01 3.79 -30.73
N VAL A 5 -114.89 3.67 -31.44
CA VAL A 5 -113.84 2.66 -31.19
C VAL A 5 -112.65 3.35 -30.49
N SER A 6 -112.24 2.81 -29.35
CA SER A 6 -111.04 3.23 -28.60
C SER A 6 -109.98 2.14 -28.76
N MET A 7 -108.75 2.54 -29.11
CA MET A 7 -107.64 1.65 -29.44
C MET A 7 -106.66 1.61 -28.24
N PHE A 8 -106.54 0.45 -27.58
CA PHE A 8 -105.57 0.20 -26.52
C PHE A 8 -104.29 -0.40 -27.12
N LEU A 9 -103.13 0.22 -26.87
CA LEU A 9 -101.80 -0.27 -27.23
C LEU A 9 -101.20 -1.01 -26.01
N VAL A 10 -100.95 -2.31 -26.14
CA VAL A 10 -100.32 -3.14 -25.10
C VAL A 10 -98.80 -3.11 -25.28
N PHE A 11 -98.08 -2.64 -24.27
CA PHE A 11 -96.62 -2.72 -24.17
C PHE A 11 -96.19 -4.17 -23.85
N MET A 12 -95.45 -4.80 -24.75
CA MET A 12 -94.83 -6.11 -24.55
C MET A 12 -93.47 -5.90 -23.86
N LEU A 13 -93.40 -6.16 -22.54
CA LEU A 13 -92.14 -6.26 -21.79
C LEU A 13 -91.43 -7.57 -22.17
N LEU A 14 -90.32 -7.46 -22.91
CA LEU A 14 -89.36 -8.55 -23.09
C LEU A 14 -88.45 -8.66 -21.86
N PRO A 15 -88.27 -9.85 -21.26
CA PRO A 15 -87.38 -10.02 -20.12
C PRO A 15 -85.92 -9.87 -20.56
N VAL A 16 -85.19 -9.00 -19.86
CA VAL A 16 -83.72 -8.91 -19.96
C VAL A 16 -83.14 -10.18 -19.34
N PHE A 17 -82.71 -11.12 -20.19
CA PHE A 17 -81.94 -12.27 -19.72
C PHE A 17 -80.61 -11.77 -19.14
N ALA A 18 -80.47 -11.87 -17.82
CA ALA A 18 -79.19 -11.71 -17.16
C ALA A 18 -78.26 -12.86 -17.60
N TYR A 19 -77.20 -12.54 -18.35
CA TYR A 19 -76.16 -13.49 -18.72
C TYR A 19 -75.41 -13.95 -17.45
N ALA A 20 -75.61 -15.20 -17.03
CA ALA A 20 -74.83 -15.85 -15.98
C ALA A 20 -73.44 -16.27 -16.49
N GLY A 21 -72.62 -15.32 -16.91
CA GLY A 21 -71.24 -15.54 -17.34
C GLY A 21 -70.24 -14.81 -16.45
N THR A 22 -69.04 -15.37 -16.30
CA THR A 22 -67.97 -14.76 -15.50
C THR A 22 -67.20 -13.77 -16.37
N PHE A 23 -67.20 -12.49 -15.99
CA PHE A 23 -66.40 -11.46 -16.64
C PHE A 23 -65.00 -11.40 -16.01
N ALA A 24 -63.97 -11.38 -16.85
CA ALA A 24 -62.58 -11.25 -16.43
C ALA A 24 -61.89 -10.14 -17.23
N VAL A 25 -61.01 -9.39 -16.55
CA VAL A 25 -60.15 -8.38 -17.15
C VAL A 25 -58.70 -8.75 -16.92
N THR A 26 -57.98 -9.09 -18.00
CA THR A 26 -56.54 -9.32 -17.93
C THR A 26 -55.82 -8.03 -18.34
N VAL A 27 -54.93 -7.53 -17.48
CA VAL A 27 -54.17 -6.30 -17.74
C VAL A 27 -52.70 -6.64 -17.97
N THR A 28 -52.13 -6.09 -19.03
CA THR A 28 -50.72 -6.21 -19.37
C THR A 28 -50.13 -4.84 -19.69
N THR A 29 -48.82 -4.75 -19.55
CA THR A 29 -48.00 -3.61 -19.97
C THR A 29 -46.99 -4.10 -21.00
N ASP A 30 -46.53 -3.23 -21.90
CA ASP A 30 -45.57 -3.59 -22.95
C ASP A 30 -44.17 -3.96 -22.41
N LYS A 31 -43.83 -3.50 -21.19
CA LYS A 31 -42.62 -3.85 -20.45
C LYS A 31 -42.91 -4.05 -18.98
N ALA A 32 -41.99 -4.72 -18.29
CA ALA A 32 -42.05 -4.86 -16.83
C ALA A 32 -41.43 -3.67 -16.08
N SER A 33 -40.48 -2.95 -16.71
CA SER A 33 -39.80 -1.78 -16.15
C SER A 33 -39.63 -0.69 -17.20
N TYR A 34 -39.64 0.57 -16.76
CA TYR A 34 -39.58 1.76 -17.62
C TYR A 34 -38.64 2.81 -17.04
N ALA A 35 -37.87 3.44 -17.91
CA ALA A 35 -37.16 4.67 -17.56
C ALA A 35 -38.12 5.86 -17.51
N ARG A 36 -37.72 6.94 -16.84
CA ARG A 36 -38.47 8.20 -16.86
C ARG A 36 -38.66 8.71 -18.29
N SER A 37 -39.71 9.49 -18.51
CA SER A 37 -40.08 10.02 -19.84
C SER A 37 -40.52 8.97 -20.88
N GLN A 38 -40.49 7.67 -20.55
CA GLN A 38 -41.03 6.64 -21.44
C GLN A 38 -42.56 6.58 -21.39
N GLN A 39 -43.14 6.06 -22.46
CA GLN A 39 -44.55 5.72 -22.53
C GLN A 39 -44.77 4.31 -22.00
N VAL A 40 -45.72 4.20 -21.06
CA VAL A 40 -46.28 2.93 -20.58
C VAL A 40 -47.53 2.65 -21.41
N VAL A 41 -47.55 1.51 -22.09
CA VAL A 41 -48.69 1.08 -22.89
C VAL A 41 -49.42 -0.05 -22.18
N THR A 42 -50.58 0.30 -21.62
CA THR A 42 -51.40 -0.62 -20.83
C THR A 42 -52.51 -1.18 -21.70
N THR A 43 -52.60 -2.51 -21.77
CA THR A 43 -53.60 -3.24 -22.54
C THR A 43 -54.50 -4.02 -21.59
N ALA A 44 -55.82 -3.86 -21.74
CA ALA A 44 -56.83 -4.60 -21.01
C ALA A 44 -57.63 -5.49 -21.97
N GLU A 45 -57.63 -6.80 -21.72
CA GLU A 45 -58.46 -7.78 -22.41
C GLU A 45 -59.72 -8.06 -21.60
N PHE A 46 -60.89 -7.87 -22.20
CA PHE A 46 -62.17 -8.15 -21.58
C PHE A 46 -62.73 -9.47 -22.10
N ARG A 47 -62.88 -10.44 -21.19
CA ARG A 47 -63.31 -11.79 -21.51
C ARG A 47 -64.60 -12.16 -20.79
N LEU A 48 -65.47 -12.88 -21.49
CA LEU A 48 -66.66 -13.52 -20.96
C LEU A 48 -66.47 -15.03 -21.14
N ASN A 49 -66.51 -15.79 -20.03
CA ASN A 49 -66.30 -17.24 -20.04
C ASN A 49 -65.04 -17.68 -20.82
N GLY A 50 -63.97 -16.89 -20.74
CA GLY A 50 -62.68 -17.15 -21.39
C GLY A 50 -62.52 -16.59 -22.82
N SER A 51 -63.60 -16.22 -23.50
CA SER A 51 -63.57 -15.65 -24.86
C SER A 51 -63.60 -14.12 -24.84
N LEU A 52 -62.93 -13.45 -25.80
CA LEU A 52 -62.95 -11.99 -25.92
C LEU A 52 -64.37 -11.47 -26.15
N TYR A 53 -64.79 -10.50 -25.35
CA TYR A 53 -66.13 -9.94 -25.36
C TYR A 53 -66.22 -8.66 -26.21
N SER A 54 -67.22 -8.56 -27.08
CA SER A 54 -67.13 -7.72 -28.29
C SER A 54 -67.22 -6.21 -28.06
N THR A 55 -68.00 -5.73 -27.09
CA THR A 55 -68.15 -4.29 -26.79
C THR A 55 -68.39 -4.01 -25.31
N SER A 56 -67.46 -3.31 -24.67
CA SER A 56 -67.70 -2.65 -23.37
C SER A 56 -68.54 -1.38 -23.55
N THR A 57 -69.48 -1.12 -22.66
CA THR A 57 -70.13 0.20 -22.51
C THR A 57 -69.25 1.19 -21.77
N LEU A 58 -68.25 0.71 -21.00
CA LEU A 58 -67.28 1.53 -20.28
C LEU A 58 -65.94 0.79 -20.23
N ALA A 59 -64.85 1.50 -20.54
CA ALA A 59 -63.47 1.02 -20.41
C ALA A 59 -62.61 2.12 -19.80
N LYS A 60 -62.23 1.95 -18.53
CA LYS A 60 -61.53 2.97 -17.73
C LYS A 60 -60.23 2.45 -17.14
N ILE A 61 -59.26 3.34 -16.98
CA ILE A 61 -58.00 3.07 -16.29
C ILE A 61 -57.76 4.07 -15.16
N THR A 62 -57.21 3.58 -14.06
CA THR A 62 -56.67 4.36 -12.96
C THR A 62 -55.21 3.97 -12.75
N ILE A 63 -54.32 4.97 -12.70
CA ILE A 63 -52.87 4.77 -12.52
C ILE A 63 -52.45 5.38 -11.18
N LYS A 64 -51.76 4.58 -10.36
CA LYS A 64 -51.20 5.01 -9.08
C LYS A 64 -49.69 4.87 -9.05
N ASN A 65 -49.04 5.86 -8.46
CA ASN A 65 -47.60 5.84 -8.20
C ASN A 65 -47.28 5.01 -6.92
N PRO A 66 -46.00 4.82 -6.58
CA PRO A 66 -45.59 4.03 -5.41
C PRO A 66 -46.06 4.58 -4.06
N SER A 67 -46.32 5.89 -3.95
CA SER A 67 -46.89 6.51 -2.74
C SER A 67 -48.41 6.34 -2.63
N GLY A 68 -49.05 5.64 -3.58
CA GLY A 68 -50.49 5.45 -3.65
C GLY A 68 -51.26 6.66 -4.24
N SER A 69 -50.55 7.69 -4.68
CA SER A 69 -51.14 8.88 -5.29
C SER A 69 -51.69 8.53 -6.67
N THR A 70 -52.94 8.93 -6.92
CA THR A 70 -53.62 8.67 -8.20
C THR A 70 -53.22 9.74 -9.22
N LEU A 71 -52.55 9.33 -10.30
CA LEU A 71 -52.07 10.26 -11.33
C LEU A 71 -52.99 10.29 -12.56
N VAL A 72 -53.68 9.18 -12.82
CA VAL A 72 -54.76 9.11 -13.80
C VAL A 72 -55.96 8.54 -13.08
N ASN A 73 -57.09 9.25 -13.14
CA ASN A 73 -58.32 8.85 -12.45
C ASN A 73 -59.41 8.52 -13.47
N ALA A 74 -59.76 7.24 -13.61
CA ALA A 74 -60.85 6.75 -14.47
C ALA A 74 -60.85 7.34 -15.89
N ALA A 75 -59.68 7.41 -16.52
CA ALA A 75 -59.54 7.88 -17.90
C ALA A 75 -60.09 6.84 -18.89
N SER A 76 -60.69 7.31 -19.98
CA SER A 76 -61.22 6.42 -21.03
C SER A 76 -60.09 5.71 -21.79
N MET A 77 -60.23 4.41 -22.01
CA MET A 77 -59.31 3.61 -22.83
C MET A 77 -59.80 3.51 -24.27
N SER A 78 -58.88 3.48 -25.23
CA SER A 78 -59.20 3.34 -26.66
C SER A 78 -59.37 1.88 -27.04
N LYS A 79 -60.47 1.54 -27.72
CA LYS A 79 -60.66 0.18 -28.26
C LYS A 79 -59.72 -0.04 -29.45
N VAL A 80 -58.92 -1.10 -29.41
CA VAL A 80 -57.96 -1.43 -30.49
C VAL A 80 -58.40 -2.63 -31.32
N SER A 81 -59.15 -3.57 -30.72
CA SER A 81 -59.79 -4.68 -31.41
C SER A 81 -60.95 -5.23 -30.55
N THR A 82 -61.62 -6.28 -31.02
CA THR A 82 -62.71 -6.94 -30.28
C THR A 82 -62.24 -7.37 -28.89
N GLY A 83 -62.81 -6.77 -27.84
CA GLY A 83 -62.48 -7.07 -26.44
C GLY A 83 -61.11 -6.57 -25.95
N ILE A 84 -60.38 -5.77 -26.73
CA ILE A 84 -59.06 -5.27 -26.34
C ILE A 84 -59.05 -3.74 -26.32
N TYR A 85 -58.60 -3.19 -25.20
CA TYR A 85 -58.57 -1.76 -24.92
C TYR A 85 -57.16 -1.34 -24.53
N ARG A 86 -56.74 -0.15 -24.94
CA ARG A 86 -55.39 0.36 -24.71
C ARG A 86 -55.40 1.78 -24.17
N TYR A 87 -54.46 2.06 -23.26
CA TYR A 87 -54.16 3.39 -22.78
C TYR A 87 -52.65 3.60 -22.78
N THR A 88 -52.22 4.81 -23.13
CA THR A 88 -50.80 5.18 -23.13
C THR A 88 -50.60 6.31 -22.13
N TYR A 89 -49.66 6.10 -21.20
CA TYR A 89 -49.28 7.09 -20.20
C TYR A 89 -47.81 7.45 -20.34
N THR A 90 -47.48 8.74 -20.45
CA THR A 90 -46.08 9.19 -20.47
C THR A 90 -45.63 9.50 -19.05
N LEU A 91 -44.61 8.79 -18.57
CA LEU A 91 -43.97 9.06 -17.28
C LEU A 91 -43.33 10.46 -17.30
N SER A 92 -43.42 11.22 -16.20
CA SER A 92 -42.71 12.50 -16.11
C SER A 92 -41.19 12.29 -16.00
N SER A 93 -40.42 13.33 -16.34
CA SER A 93 -38.97 13.36 -16.13
C SER A 93 -38.58 13.30 -14.64
N SER A 94 -39.53 13.53 -13.74
CA SER A 94 -39.40 13.48 -12.28
C SER A 94 -40.20 12.34 -11.64
N ALA A 95 -40.66 11.36 -12.42
CA ALA A 95 -41.49 10.28 -11.92
C ALA A 95 -40.79 9.53 -10.76
N PRO A 96 -41.49 9.30 -9.63
CA PRO A 96 -40.97 8.48 -8.54
C PRO A 96 -40.60 7.08 -9.03
N THR A 97 -39.41 6.61 -8.64
CA THR A 97 -38.99 5.23 -8.88
C THR A 97 -39.73 4.28 -7.94
N GLY A 98 -39.86 3.02 -8.34
CA GLY A 98 -40.57 1.99 -7.59
C GLY A 98 -41.76 1.40 -8.34
N THR A 99 -42.63 0.68 -7.62
CA THR A 99 -43.75 -0.07 -8.22
C THR A 99 -44.98 0.81 -8.41
N TRP A 100 -45.42 0.93 -9.66
CA TRP A 100 -46.66 1.59 -10.06
C TRP A 100 -47.76 0.56 -10.32
N THR A 101 -49.02 0.97 -10.20
CA THR A 101 -50.17 0.09 -10.40
C THR A 101 -51.17 0.70 -11.37
N ASP A 102 -51.48 -0.05 -12.42
CA ASP A 102 -52.58 0.21 -13.33
C ASP A 102 -53.77 -0.67 -12.97
N THR A 103 -54.93 -0.03 -12.79
CA THR A 103 -56.20 -0.72 -12.57
C THR A 103 -57.13 -0.41 -13.72
N CYS A 104 -57.55 -1.44 -14.46
CA CYS A 104 -58.51 -1.30 -15.54
C CYS A 104 -59.87 -1.84 -15.09
N THR A 105 -60.93 -1.10 -15.43
CA THR A 105 -62.31 -1.50 -15.16
C THR A 105 -63.10 -1.43 -16.45
N LEU A 106 -63.73 -2.56 -16.82
CA LEU A 106 -64.57 -2.67 -18.01
C LEU A 106 -65.95 -3.19 -17.63
N SER A 107 -66.99 -2.69 -18.31
CA SER A 107 -68.37 -3.13 -18.08
C SER A 107 -69.17 -3.25 -19.38
N ALA A 108 -70.15 -4.14 -19.40
CA ALA A 108 -71.15 -4.27 -20.45
C ALA A 108 -72.45 -4.86 -19.91
N GLY A 109 -73.60 -4.38 -20.38
CA GLY A 109 -74.92 -4.96 -20.06
C GLY A 109 -75.23 -5.06 -18.55
N GLY A 110 -74.76 -4.10 -17.75
CA GLY A 110 -74.96 -4.07 -16.30
C GLY A 110 -73.93 -4.84 -15.46
N ASN A 111 -73.02 -5.58 -16.10
CA ASN A 111 -71.95 -6.33 -15.43
C ASN A 111 -70.60 -5.62 -15.57
N SER A 112 -69.74 -5.72 -14.54
CA SER A 112 -68.39 -5.14 -14.53
C SER A 112 -67.33 -6.17 -14.15
N GLY A 113 -66.12 -5.97 -14.69
CA GLY A 113 -64.91 -6.68 -14.29
C GLY A 113 -63.76 -5.70 -14.11
N SER A 114 -62.80 -6.05 -13.26
CA SER A 114 -61.59 -5.26 -13.04
C SER A 114 -60.37 -6.15 -12.97
N GLY A 115 -59.22 -5.61 -13.40
CA GLY A 115 -57.92 -6.25 -13.34
C GLY A 115 -56.84 -5.24 -13.06
N THR A 116 -55.72 -5.70 -12.50
CA THR A 116 -54.59 -4.85 -12.14
C THR A 116 -53.29 -5.39 -12.72
N LYS A 117 -52.38 -4.48 -13.11
CA LYS A 117 -51.01 -4.79 -13.49
C LYS A 117 -50.06 -3.83 -12.81
N THR A 118 -48.94 -4.35 -12.32
CA THR A 118 -47.84 -3.53 -11.79
C THR A 118 -46.69 -3.45 -12.80
N PHE A 119 -46.00 -2.32 -12.79
CA PHE A 119 -44.73 -2.09 -13.49
C PHE A 119 -43.79 -1.30 -12.59
N VAL A 120 -42.48 -1.37 -12.88
CA VAL A 120 -41.46 -0.62 -12.14
C VAL A 120 -41.00 0.59 -12.93
N VAL A 121 -40.82 1.72 -12.24
CA VAL A 121 -40.06 2.85 -12.79
C VAL A 121 -38.66 2.80 -12.19
N ASP A 122 -37.68 2.75 -13.07
CA ASP A 122 -36.27 2.66 -12.70
C ASP A 122 -35.47 3.73 -13.44
N ALA A 123 -34.61 4.42 -12.68
CA ALA A 123 -33.76 5.49 -13.19
C ALA A 123 -32.27 5.24 -12.91
N THR A 124 -31.91 4.07 -12.39
CA THR A 124 -30.55 3.71 -12.05
C THR A 124 -29.98 2.87 -13.16
N ALA A 125 -28.79 3.20 -13.66
CA ALA A 125 -28.12 2.34 -14.62
C ALA A 125 -27.52 1.11 -13.92
N PRO A 126 -27.45 -0.05 -14.61
CA PRO A 126 -26.78 -1.22 -14.07
C PRO A 126 -25.29 -0.95 -13.85
N THR A 127 -24.65 -1.78 -13.05
CA THR A 127 -23.20 -1.76 -12.79
C THR A 127 -22.62 -3.12 -13.11
N THR A 128 -21.73 -3.18 -14.10
CA THR A 128 -21.01 -4.41 -14.47
C THR A 128 -19.62 -4.49 -13.84
N THR A 129 -19.21 -5.67 -13.39
CA THR A 129 -17.85 -5.98 -12.91
C THR A 129 -17.20 -7.07 -13.77
N ALA A 130 -15.88 -7.03 -13.89
CA ALA A 130 -15.07 -8.05 -14.56
C ALA A 130 -14.28 -8.86 -13.52
N SER A 131 -14.25 -10.19 -13.66
CA SER A 131 -13.48 -11.09 -12.81
C SER A 131 -12.75 -12.14 -13.66
N PRO A 132 -11.40 -12.19 -13.64
CA PRO A 132 -10.52 -11.27 -12.91
C PRO A 132 -10.51 -9.86 -13.54
N VAL A 133 -10.06 -8.86 -12.79
CA VAL A 133 -9.92 -7.47 -13.29
C VAL A 133 -8.75 -7.34 -14.27
N GLY A 134 -8.69 -6.27 -15.06
CA GLY A 134 -7.58 -6.01 -15.99
C GLY A 134 -6.23 -5.97 -15.26
N GLY A 135 -5.20 -6.50 -15.91
CA GLY A 135 -3.89 -6.69 -15.33
C GLY A 135 -2.92 -7.43 -16.25
N THR A 136 -1.72 -7.71 -15.75
CA THR A 136 -0.73 -8.54 -16.45
C THR A 136 -0.80 -9.97 -15.94
N TYR A 137 -0.87 -10.93 -16.86
CA TYR A 137 -1.00 -12.36 -16.58
C TYR A 137 0.04 -13.16 -17.35
N SER A 138 0.53 -14.25 -16.77
CA SER A 138 1.50 -15.18 -17.37
C SER A 138 0.87 -16.24 -18.27
N GLY A 139 -0.46 -16.23 -18.40
CA GLY A 139 -1.24 -17.18 -19.18
C GLY A 139 -2.65 -16.65 -19.45
N ALA A 140 -3.37 -17.33 -20.33
CA ALA A 140 -4.70 -16.93 -20.77
C ALA A 140 -5.68 -16.78 -19.59
N GLN A 141 -6.57 -15.78 -19.66
CA GLN A 141 -7.57 -15.50 -18.64
C GLN A 141 -8.97 -15.85 -19.11
N SER A 142 -9.78 -16.40 -18.22
CA SER A 142 -11.22 -16.57 -18.41
C SER A 142 -11.95 -15.46 -17.65
N VAL A 143 -12.40 -14.44 -18.38
CA VAL A 143 -12.98 -13.22 -17.80
C VAL A 143 -14.51 -13.33 -17.76
N ALA A 144 -15.06 -13.36 -16.55
CA ALA A 144 -16.50 -13.26 -16.31
C ALA A 144 -16.95 -11.81 -16.15
N LEU A 145 -18.02 -11.42 -16.85
CA LEU A 145 -18.70 -10.13 -16.65
C LEU A 145 -20.02 -10.36 -15.88
N THR A 146 -20.26 -9.59 -14.82
CA THR A 146 -21.45 -9.73 -13.97
C THR A 146 -22.11 -8.36 -13.76
N ALA A 147 -23.40 -8.25 -14.03
CA ALA A 147 -24.19 -7.07 -13.68
C ALA A 147 -24.83 -7.24 -12.29
N ASN A 148 -24.98 -6.14 -11.55
CA ASN A 148 -25.66 -6.11 -10.24
C ASN A 148 -27.17 -6.39 -10.32
N GLU A 149 -27.75 -6.34 -11.50
CA GLU A 149 -29.17 -6.53 -11.77
C GLU A 149 -29.41 -7.11 -13.17
N ALA A 150 -30.66 -7.38 -13.52
CA ALA A 150 -31.03 -7.94 -14.82
C ALA A 150 -30.73 -6.93 -15.96
N ALA A 151 -29.63 -7.16 -16.67
CA ALA A 151 -29.18 -6.30 -17.76
C ALA A 151 -28.47 -7.10 -18.87
N THR A 152 -28.49 -6.55 -20.08
CA THR A 152 -27.72 -7.08 -21.22
C THR A 152 -26.38 -6.36 -21.29
N ILE A 153 -25.29 -7.12 -21.22
CA ILE A 153 -23.91 -6.60 -21.30
C ILE A 153 -23.41 -6.70 -22.75
N TYR A 154 -22.96 -5.58 -23.30
CA TYR A 154 -22.36 -5.47 -24.63
C TYR A 154 -20.86 -5.20 -24.50
N TYR A 155 -20.05 -5.82 -25.36
CA TYR A 155 -18.59 -5.72 -25.24
C TYR A 155 -17.85 -5.73 -26.59
N THR A 156 -16.59 -5.31 -26.54
CA THR A 156 -15.58 -5.40 -27.60
C THR A 156 -14.23 -5.77 -26.99
N THR A 157 -13.42 -6.54 -27.71
CA THR A 157 -12.09 -7.00 -27.26
C THR A 157 -10.93 -6.30 -27.97
N ASN A 158 -11.22 -5.51 -29.00
CA ASN A 158 -10.24 -4.78 -29.81
C ASN A 158 -10.10 -3.30 -29.38
N GLY A 159 -10.71 -2.90 -28.26
CA GLY A 159 -10.66 -1.53 -27.74
C GLY A 159 -11.57 -0.52 -28.41
N THR A 160 -12.40 -0.89 -29.39
CA THR A 160 -13.43 0.01 -29.93
C THR A 160 -14.56 0.23 -28.94
N THR A 161 -15.26 1.36 -29.00
CA THR A 161 -16.37 1.63 -28.07
C THR A 161 -17.57 0.71 -28.39
N PRO A 162 -18.04 -0.11 -27.43
CA PRO A 162 -19.21 -0.97 -27.64
C PRO A 162 -20.48 -0.14 -27.82
N THR A 163 -21.40 -0.65 -28.63
CA THR A 163 -22.78 -0.13 -28.82
C THR A 163 -23.78 -1.26 -28.60
N THR A 164 -25.08 -0.99 -28.65
CA THR A 164 -26.11 -2.05 -28.61
C THR A 164 -26.11 -2.97 -29.84
N SER A 165 -25.27 -2.70 -30.84
CA SER A 165 -25.00 -3.58 -31.98
C SER A 165 -23.73 -4.42 -31.81
N SER A 166 -23.00 -4.26 -30.71
CA SER A 166 -21.81 -5.06 -30.38
C SER A 166 -22.17 -6.45 -29.85
N ALA A 167 -21.16 -7.30 -29.65
CA ALA A 167 -21.36 -8.65 -29.12
C ALA A 167 -21.99 -8.62 -27.72
N VAL A 168 -22.96 -9.51 -27.49
CA VAL A 168 -23.63 -9.70 -26.20
C VAL A 168 -22.88 -10.76 -25.39
N TYR A 169 -22.54 -10.43 -24.15
CA TYR A 169 -21.87 -11.36 -23.25
C TYR A 169 -22.83 -12.48 -22.82
N SER A 170 -22.41 -13.73 -23.03
CA SER A 170 -23.20 -14.94 -22.70
C SER A 170 -22.39 -16.03 -21.98
N ALA A 171 -21.06 -15.99 -22.07
CA ALA A 171 -20.14 -16.89 -21.41
C ALA A 171 -18.80 -16.19 -21.13
N PRO A 172 -17.98 -16.67 -20.17
CA PRO A 172 -16.67 -16.08 -19.88
C PRO A 172 -15.78 -15.94 -21.12
N LEU A 173 -15.10 -14.79 -21.22
CA LEU A 173 -14.25 -14.45 -22.36
C LEU A 173 -12.85 -15.05 -22.17
N ASN A 174 -12.41 -15.89 -23.11
CA ASN A 174 -11.03 -16.36 -23.13
C ASN A 174 -10.09 -15.31 -23.75
N ILE A 175 -9.21 -14.74 -22.93
CA ILE A 175 -8.22 -13.73 -23.31
C ILE A 175 -6.83 -14.35 -23.26
N ALA A 176 -6.29 -14.73 -24.43
CA ALA A 176 -5.00 -15.42 -24.56
C ALA A 176 -3.83 -14.54 -25.02
N ALA A 177 -4.09 -13.28 -25.38
CA ALA A 177 -3.10 -12.28 -25.78
C ALA A 177 -3.47 -10.91 -25.21
N THR A 178 -2.57 -9.93 -25.28
CA THR A 178 -2.86 -8.56 -24.85
C THR A 178 -4.13 -8.03 -25.51
N THR A 179 -5.13 -7.67 -24.70
CA THR A 179 -6.50 -7.39 -25.12
C THR A 179 -7.06 -6.19 -24.35
N THR A 180 -7.64 -5.24 -25.07
CA THR A 180 -8.39 -4.12 -24.49
C THR A 180 -9.88 -4.44 -24.52
N LEU A 181 -10.40 -4.88 -23.38
CA LEU A 181 -11.81 -5.20 -23.20
C LEU A 181 -12.58 -3.93 -22.82
N LYS A 182 -13.55 -3.54 -23.65
CA LYS A 182 -14.53 -2.49 -23.30
C LYS A 182 -15.91 -3.09 -23.19
N TYR A 183 -16.69 -2.66 -22.19
CA TYR A 183 -18.05 -3.16 -21.98
C TYR A 183 -18.97 -2.13 -21.32
N PHE A 184 -20.27 -2.28 -21.54
CA PHE A 184 -21.33 -1.60 -20.80
C PHE A 184 -22.58 -2.47 -20.76
N ALA A 185 -23.39 -2.33 -19.71
CA ALA A 185 -24.70 -2.94 -19.58
C ALA A 185 -25.84 -1.96 -19.81
N LYS A 186 -26.95 -2.50 -20.32
CA LYS A 186 -28.24 -1.83 -20.43
C LYS A 186 -29.31 -2.69 -19.76
N ASP A 187 -30.04 -2.12 -18.82
CA ASP A 187 -31.11 -2.80 -18.10
C ASP A 187 -32.40 -2.92 -18.96
N VAL A 188 -33.41 -3.58 -18.39
CA VAL A 188 -34.73 -3.75 -19.01
C VAL A 188 -35.54 -2.45 -19.13
N ALA A 189 -35.28 -1.45 -18.28
CA ALA A 189 -35.89 -0.12 -18.33
C ALA A 189 -35.30 0.76 -19.45
N GLY A 190 -34.10 0.42 -19.91
CA GLY A 190 -33.33 1.09 -20.93
C GLY A 190 -32.21 1.99 -20.39
N ASN A 191 -31.95 2.02 -19.07
CA ASN A 191 -30.82 2.78 -18.52
C ASN A 191 -29.52 2.06 -18.89
N SER A 192 -28.51 2.84 -19.28
CA SER A 192 -27.22 2.32 -19.74
C SER A 192 -26.10 2.86 -18.87
N GLU A 193 -25.18 2.01 -18.47
CA GLU A 193 -24.00 2.42 -17.73
C GLU A 193 -22.97 3.10 -18.65
N SER A 194 -22.04 3.86 -18.07
CA SER A 194 -20.89 4.38 -18.81
C SER A 194 -19.96 3.24 -19.23
N VAL A 195 -19.38 3.32 -20.43
CA VAL A 195 -18.42 2.32 -20.93
C VAL A 195 -17.23 2.16 -19.99
N LYS A 196 -16.99 0.93 -19.55
CA LYS A 196 -15.82 0.52 -18.76
C LYS A 196 -14.73 -0.02 -19.68
N THR A 197 -13.47 0.18 -19.29
CA THR A 197 -12.29 -0.32 -20.02
C THR A 197 -11.42 -1.14 -19.07
N GLN A 198 -11.01 -2.32 -19.53
CA GLN A 198 -10.06 -3.22 -18.86
C GLN A 198 -8.96 -3.59 -19.85
N ILE A 199 -7.70 -3.52 -19.42
CA ILE A 199 -6.56 -3.93 -20.23
C ILE A 199 -5.98 -5.21 -19.63
N TYR A 200 -5.96 -6.28 -20.43
CA TYR A 200 -5.32 -7.54 -20.09
C TYR A 200 -4.04 -7.66 -20.89
N THR A 201 -2.91 -7.87 -20.23
CA THR A 201 -1.62 -8.11 -20.89
C THR A 201 -1.26 -9.57 -20.64
N ILE A 202 -1.32 -10.42 -21.67
CA ILE A 202 -0.92 -11.83 -21.54
C ILE A 202 0.52 -11.94 -22.01
N GLN A 203 1.41 -12.19 -21.06
CA GLN A 203 2.80 -12.51 -21.35
C GLN A 203 2.85 -13.99 -21.71
N SER A 204 3.20 -14.33 -22.95
CA SER A 204 3.59 -15.70 -23.26
C SER A 204 4.75 -16.06 -22.32
N ASN A 205 4.63 -17.14 -21.55
CA ASN A 205 5.74 -17.60 -20.73
C ASN A 205 6.83 -18.16 -21.64
N THR A 206 7.62 -17.27 -22.24
CA THR A 206 8.79 -17.58 -23.08
C THR A 206 9.83 -18.41 -22.33
N HIS A 207 9.71 -18.52 -21.00
CA HIS A 207 10.60 -19.34 -20.19
C HIS A 207 10.19 -20.82 -20.17
N ALA A 208 8.95 -21.18 -20.53
CA ALA A 208 8.40 -22.53 -20.31
C ALA A 208 9.19 -23.67 -20.97
N SER A 209 9.94 -23.40 -22.03
CA SER A 209 10.78 -24.38 -22.73
C SER A 209 12.28 -24.25 -22.44
N LEU A 210 12.68 -23.37 -21.52
CA LEU A 210 14.10 -23.16 -21.21
C LEU A 210 14.69 -24.39 -20.52
N THR A 211 15.94 -24.67 -20.89
CA THR A 211 16.83 -25.60 -20.19
C THR A 211 17.94 -24.77 -19.56
N TRP A 212 18.26 -25.04 -18.30
CA TRP A 212 19.32 -24.35 -17.57
C TRP A 212 20.70 -24.62 -18.20
N THR A 213 21.39 -23.56 -18.61
CA THR A 213 22.77 -23.62 -19.14
C THR A 213 23.74 -22.74 -18.36
N GLY A 214 23.32 -22.21 -17.21
CA GLY A 214 24.08 -21.27 -16.39
C GLY A 214 23.59 -19.83 -16.51
N TYR A 215 24.06 -18.95 -15.62
CA TYR A 215 23.57 -17.57 -15.49
C TYR A 215 23.72 -16.71 -16.76
N ALA A 216 24.70 -17.00 -17.62
CA ALA A 216 24.89 -16.29 -18.88
C ALA A 216 23.66 -16.35 -19.81
N MET A 217 22.82 -17.38 -19.66
CA MET A 217 21.57 -17.51 -20.42
C MET A 217 20.59 -16.38 -20.13
N CYS A 218 20.63 -15.78 -18.94
CA CYS A 218 19.76 -14.67 -18.59
C CYS A 218 20.14 -13.43 -19.41
N SER A 219 21.43 -13.10 -19.45
CA SER A 219 21.95 -11.93 -20.17
C SER A 219 21.85 -12.02 -21.69
N SER A 220 21.71 -13.22 -22.27
CA SER A 220 21.54 -13.36 -23.72
C SER A 220 20.21 -12.80 -24.23
N CYS A 221 19.14 -12.88 -23.41
CA CYS A 221 17.84 -12.28 -23.69
C CYS A 221 17.60 -10.97 -22.93
N HIS A 222 18.20 -10.83 -21.74
CA HIS A 222 17.98 -9.71 -20.81
C HIS A 222 19.22 -8.82 -20.64
N ASN A 223 19.97 -8.58 -21.72
CA ASN A 223 21.24 -7.85 -21.69
C ASN A 223 21.10 -6.45 -21.07
N SER A 224 20.04 -5.69 -21.42
CA SER A 224 19.83 -4.35 -20.87
C SER A 224 19.50 -4.38 -19.38
N GLN A 225 18.74 -5.38 -18.92
CA GLN A 225 18.46 -5.59 -17.51
C GLN A 225 19.72 -6.00 -16.74
N ALA A 226 20.54 -6.89 -17.30
CA ALA A 226 21.81 -7.30 -16.72
C ALA A 226 22.78 -6.12 -16.58
N GLN A 227 22.92 -5.28 -17.62
CA GLN A 227 23.72 -4.06 -17.55
C GLN A 227 23.21 -3.10 -16.47
N ALA A 228 21.89 -2.90 -16.39
CA ALA A 228 21.31 -2.02 -15.39
C ALA A 228 21.52 -2.56 -13.95
N MET A 229 21.33 -3.86 -13.75
CA MET A 229 21.59 -4.54 -12.48
C MET A 229 23.07 -4.47 -12.10
N TYR A 230 23.99 -4.64 -13.06
CA TYR A 230 25.43 -4.51 -12.84
C TYR A 230 25.80 -3.15 -12.24
N GLN A 231 25.14 -2.08 -12.67
CA GLN A 231 25.39 -0.71 -12.19
C GLN A 231 24.64 -0.36 -10.89
N SER A 232 23.75 -1.24 -10.42
CA SER A 232 22.95 -1.00 -9.22
C SER A 232 23.77 -1.10 -7.94
N VAL A 233 23.29 -0.47 -6.87
CA VAL A 233 23.85 -0.63 -5.53
C VAL A 233 23.77 -2.09 -5.04
N HIS A 234 22.75 -2.84 -5.44
CA HIS A 234 22.61 -4.25 -5.06
C HIS A 234 23.77 -5.12 -5.56
N TYR A 235 24.29 -4.84 -6.77
CA TYR A 235 25.43 -5.55 -7.32
C TYR A 235 26.77 -4.88 -6.95
N GLN A 236 26.88 -3.56 -6.98
CA GLN A 236 28.16 -2.91 -6.69
C GLN A 236 28.47 -2.83 -5.18
N TRP A 237 27.45 -2.89 -4.32
CA TRP A 237 27.57 -2.64 -2.87
C TRP A 237 28.28 -1.32 -2.51
N LYS A 238 28.35 -0.41 -3.48
CA LYS A 238 28.95 0.92 -3.43
C LYS A 238 28.19 1.79 -4.44
N GLY A 239 28.02 3.07 -4.14
CA GLY A 239 27.26 4.00 -4.96
C GLY A 239 27.27 5.41 -4.39
N SER A 240 26.47 6.30 -4.98
CA SER A 240 26.37 7.71 -4.55
C SER A 240 25.97 7.82 -3.09
N ALA A 241 26.76 8.56 -2.31
CA ALA A 241 26.52 8.85 -0.90
C ALA A 241 26.28 10.35 -0.68
N ALA A 242 25.56 11.01 -1.60
CA ALA A 242 25.34 12.46 -1.60
C ALA A 242 24.74 13.00 -0.29
N GLU A 243 23.95 12.19 0.41
CA GLU A 243 23.31 12.57 1.67
C GLU A 243 24.13 12.20 2.92
N TRP A 244 25.41 11.86 2.73
CA TRP A 244 26.35 11.66 3.82
C TRP A 244 27.26 12.86 3.97
N THR A 245 27.36 13.38 5.20
CA THR A 245 28.17 14.56 5.51
C THR A 245 29.64 14.22 5.78
N THR A 246 30.01 12.95 5.65
CA THR A 246 31.37 12.43 5.84
C THR A 246 31.72 11.38 4.80
N GLY A 247 33.01 11.23 4.55
CA GLY A 247 33.56 10.28 3.59
C GLY A 247 33.46 10.78 2.13
N PRO A 248 33.90 9.95 1.17
CA PRO A 248 33.90 10.30 -0.24
C PRO A 248 32.50 10.32 -0.86
N ALA A 249 32.32 10.92 -2.04
CA ALA A 249 31.00 10.98 -2.71
C ALA A 249 30.43 9.60 -3.09
N SER A 250 31.25 8.56 -3.16
CA SER A 250 30.85 7.18 -3.42
C SER A 250 31.31 6.27 -2.29
N GLN A 251 30.37 5.62 -1.60
CA GLN A 251 30.61 4.81 -0.40
C GLN A 251 29.74 3.57 -0.39
N GLY A 252 30.10 2.60 0.45
CA GLY A 252 29.25 1.43 0.65
C GLY A 252 29.89 0.35 1.49
N LYS A 253 29.33 -0.85 1.37
CA LYS A 253 29.76 -2.03 2.11
C LYS A 253 31.10 -2.58 1.59
N MET A 254 31.48 -2.24 0.37
CA MET A 254 32.71 -2.73 -0.26
C MET A 254 33.97 -2.28 0.49
N ASP A 255 34.91 -3.22 0.63
CA ASP A 255 36.25 -2.97 1.14
C ASP A 255 37.00 -2.02 0.20
N ALA A 256 37.62 -1.00 0.77
CA ALA A 256 38.32 0.02 0.05
C ALA A 256 39.29 0.74 1.00
N THR A 257 40.51 0.96 0.52
CA THR A 257 41.57 1.68 1.23
C THR A 257 41.49 3.19 1.03
N ASP A 258 40.55 3.66 0.20
CA ASP A 258 40.27 5.07 -0.11
C ASP A 258 39.37 5.77 0.95
N GLY A 259 39.06 5.08 2.05
CA GLY A 259 38.14 5.59 3.08
C GLY A 259 36.65 5.53 2.69
N SER A 260 36.27 4.86 1.59
CA SER A 260 34.87 4.68 1.18
C SER A 260 34.15 3.50 1.86
N SER A 261 34.90 2.70 2.63
CA SER A 261 34.37 1.54 3.36
C SER A 261 33.56 1.95 4.57
N ALA A 262 32.24 1.77 4.49
CA ALA A 262 31.35 2.03 5.60
C ALA A 262 31.59 1.06 6.77
N LEU A 263 31.50 1.59 7.99
CA LEU A 263 31.44 0.80 9.22
C LEU A 263 30.00 0.69 9.73
N ASN A 264 29.72 -0.40 10.45
CA ASN A 264 28.51 -0.57 11.26
C ASN A 264 28.89 -1.14 12.64
N SER A 265 27.93 -1.18 13.58
CA SER A 265 28.17 -1.78 14.89
C SER A 265 27.83 -3.30 14.93
N TYR A 266 27.58 -3.96 13.79
CA TYR A 266 27.30 -5.40 13.69
C TYR A 266 28.56 -6.20 13.33
N CYS A 267 28.74 -6.52 12.05
CA CYS A 267 29.92 -7.21 11.53
C CYS A 267 31.05 -6.23 11.17
N ILE A 268 30.89 -4.94 11.49
CA ILE A 268 31.82 -3.84 11.21
C ILE A 268 31.95 -3.56 9.71
N ASN A 269 32.66 -4.39 8.97
CA ASN A 269 32.93 -4.24 7.54
C ASN A 269 33.22 -5.64 6.91
N ILE A 270 33.21 -5.76 5.58
CA ILE A 270 33.34 -7.07 4.91
C ILE A 270 34.80 -7.50 4.69
N GLN A 271 35.76 -6.77 5.24
CA GLN A 271 37.16 -6.95 4.91
C GLN A 271 37.67 -8.35 5.21
N GLY A 272 38.32 -8.94 4.20
CA GLY A 272 38.80 -10.32 4.24
C GLY A 272 37.71 -11.37 4.47
N SER A 273 36.44 -10.97 4.39
CA SER A 273 35.27 -11.73 4.86
C SER A 273 34.20 -11.82 3.77
N TRP A 274 34.62 -11.76 2.50
CA TRP A 274 33.73 -11.88 1.35
C TRP A 274 32.95 -13.20 1.34
N ALA A 275 33.58 -14.31 1.72
CA ALA A 275 32.91 -15.61 1.73
C ALA A 275 31.63 -15.63 2.59
N PRO A 276 31.65 -15.25 3.89
CA PRO A 276 30.42 -15.19 4.69
C PRO A 276 29.50 -14.02 4.30
N CYS A 277 30.04 -12.87 3.90
CA CYS A 277 29.21 -11.69 3.60
C CYS A 277 28.50 -11.78 2.25
N GLY A 278 29.19 -12.29 1.24
CA GLY A 278 28.76 -12.41 -0.15
C GLY A 278 27.59 -13.35 -0.36
N ALA A 279 27.21 -14.15 0.65
CA ALA A 279 26.02 -14.98 0.60
C ALA A 279 24.75 -14.17 0.29
N CYS A 280 24.71 -12.90 0.73
CA CYS A 280 23.62 -11.97 0.43
C CYS A 280 23.90 -11.02 -0.76
N HIS A 281 25.02 -11.18 -1.46
CA HIS A 281 25.37 -10.36 -2.64
C HIS A 281 24.66 -10.89 -3.88
N ALA A 282 24.20 -10.00 -4.77
CA ALA A 282 23.43 -10.35 -5.96
C ALA A 282 24.27 -10.98 -7.11
N GLY A 283 25.48 -11.45 -6.80
CA GLY A 283 26.39 -12.11 -7.74
C GLY A 283 26.69 -13.56 -7.34
N THR A 284 27.33 -14.28 -8.24
CA THR A 284 27.67 -15.70 -8.13
C THR A 284 28.94 -15.95 -7.30
N GLY A 285 29.44 -14.94 -6.57
CA GLY A 285 30.54 -15.10 -5.61
C GLY A 285 31.84 -14.41 -5.99
N ALA A 286 31.97 -13.83 -7.19
CA ALA A 286 33.04 -12.89 -7.48
C ALA A 286 32.75 -11.53 -6.83
N LYS A 287 33.78 -10.86 -6.29
CA LYS A 287 33.66 -9.47 -5.86
C LYS A 287 33.35 -8.59 -7.10
N PRO A 288 32.39 -7.67 -7.02
CA PRO A 288 32.08 -6.77 -8.12
C PRO A 288 33.27 -5.87 -8.44
N VAL A 289 33.49 -5.62 -9.73
CA VAL A 289 34.48 -4.65 -10.23
C VAL A 289 33.73 -3.54 -10.95
N ALA A 290 33.81 -2.32 -10.43
CA ALA A 290 33.11 -1.19 -11.04
C ALA A 290 33.70 -0.86 -12.42
N THR A 291 32.88 -0.93 -13.46
CA THR A 291 33.21 -0.52 -14.83
C THR A 291 31.95 -0.01 -15.52
N ALA A 292 32.08 1.00 -16.38
CA ALA A 292 30.96 1.53 -17.14
C ALA A 292 30.47 0.55 -18.21
N THR A 293 31.36 -0.30 -18.73
CA THR A 293 31.10 -1.24 -19.83
C THR A 293 31.48 -2.65 -19.40
N PRO A 294 30.61 -3.36 -18.65
CA PRO A 294 30.90 -4.73 -18.24
C PRO A 294 30.95 -5.68 -19.43
N ASP A 295 31.89 -6.64 -19.40
CA ASP A 295 31.96 -7.71 -20.39
C ASP A 295 30.93 -8.82 -20.11
N ALA A 296 30.84 -9.80 -21.03
CA ALA A 296 29.90 -10.91 -20.90
C ALA A 296 30.13 -11.79 -19.66
N ALA A 297 31.38 -11.94 -19.20
CA ALA A 297 31.71 -12.73 -18.01
C ALA A 297 31.30 -12.00 -16.73
N GLN A 298 31.47 -10.69 -16.70
CA GLN A 298 31.00 -9.81 -15.63
C GLN A 298 29.48 -9.81 -15.53
N LEU A 299 28.77 -9.78 -16.66
CA LEU A 299 27.31 -9.90 -16.68
C LEU A 299 26.83 -11.31 -16.28
N ALA A 300 27.54 -12.36 -16.70
CA ALA A 300 27.25 -13.74 -16.29
C ALA A 300 27.50 -14.01 -14.80
N SER A 301 28.20 -13.10 -14.10
CA SER A 301 28.43 -13.18 -12.66
C SER A 301 27.26 -12.65 -11.83
N ILE A 302 26.19 -12.14 -12.47
CA ILE A 302 24.97 -11.70 -11.80
C ILE A 302 24.07 -12.91 -11.53
N ASP A 303 23.64 -13.09 -10.29
CA ASP A 303 22.67 -14.12 -9.92
C ASP A 303 21.25 -13.55 -10.00
N CYS A 304 20.65 -13.62 -11.20
CA CYS A 304 19.28 -13.14 -11.43
C CYS A 304 18.24 -13.91 -10.61
N LEU A 305 18.51 -15.18 -10.30
CA LEU A 305 17.56 -16.11 -9.69
C LEU A 305 17.39 -15.86 -8.19
N MET A 306 18.32 -15.16 -7.51
CA MET A 306 18.11 -14.71 -6.13
C MET A 306 16.81 -13.92 -5.96
N CYS A 307 16.50 -13.07 -6.93
CA CYS A 307 15.30 -12.24 -6.93
C CYS A 307 14.18 -12.85 -7.76
N HIS A 308 14.52 -13.45 -8.91
CA HIS A 308 13.58 -13.95 -9.91
C HIS A 308 13.45 -15.47 -9.85
N ASN A 309 12.80 -15.96 -8.81
CA ASN A 309 12.41 -17.37 -8.70
C ASN A 309 11.05 -17.51 -8.00
N ASP A 310 10.36 -18.60 -8.30
CA ASP A 310 9.09 -18.96 -7.67
C ASP A 310 9.34 -19.66 -6.32
N GLN A 311 9.28 -18.89 -5.24
CA GLN A 311 9.53 -19.37 -3.87
C GLN A 311 8.51 -20.41 -3.37
N VAL A 312 7.46 -20.74 -4.15
CA VAL A 312 6.44 -21.72 -3.79
C VAL A 312 6.61 -23.00 -4.60
N ASN A 313 6.65 -22.89 -5.92
CA ASN A 313 6.60 -24.05 -6.82
C ASN A 313 7.96 -24.45 -7.39
N ALA A 314 8.95 -23.55 -7.37
CA ALA A 314 10.29 -23.79 -7.92
C ALA A 314 11.34 -22.96 -7.14
N PRO A 315 11.49 -23.21 -5.81
CA PRO A 315 12.33 -22.38 -4.97
C PRO A 315 13.79 -22.51 -5.38
N TYR A 316 14.48 -21.38 -5.42
CA TYR A 316 15.91 -21.32 -5.68
C TYR A 316 16.70 -21.11 -4.38
N SER A 317 17.79 -21.86 -4.23
CA SER A 317 18.78 -21.68 -3.18
C SER A 317 20.17 -22.00 -3.71
N ARG A 318 21.19 -21.50 -3.02
CA ARG A 318 22.59 -21.64 -3.44
C ARG A 318 23.50 -21.88 -2.26
N VAL A 319 24.60 -22.57 -2.51
CA VAL A 319 25.63 -22.91 -1.53
C VAL A 319 26.97 -22.39 -2.03
N ARG A 320 27.85 -21.98 -1.10
CA ARG A 320 29.20 -21.60 -1.47
C ARG A 320 30.03 -22.85 -1.68
N ASN A 321 30.55 -23.03 -2.89
CA ASN A 321 31.49 -24.09 -3.19
C ASN A 321 32.86 -23.71 -2.65
N ALA A 322 33.44 -24.56 -1.79
CA ALA A 322 34.73 -24.29 -1.15
C ALA A 322 35.91 -24.34 -2.13
N THR A 323 35.78 -25.14 -3.20
CA THR A 323 36.80 -25.33 -4.23
C THR A 323 36.81 -24.18 -5.23
N THR A 324 35.65 -23.82 -5.78
CA THR A 324 35.55 -22.75 -6.79
C THR A 324 35.46 -21.36 -6.15
N GLY A 325 35.01 -21.29 -4.89
CA GLY A 325 34.75 -20.03 -4.18
C GLY A 325 33.45 -19.32 -4.63
N LEU A 326 32.72 -19.90 -5.58
CA LEU A 326 31.47 -19.38 -6.14
C LEU A 326 30.25 -19.82 -5.33
N PHE A 327 29.16 -19.09 -5.46
CA PHE A 327 27.82 -19.51 -5.05
C PHE A 327 27.16 -20.25 -6.20
N GLU A 328 26.94 -21.54 -6.00
CA GLU A 328 26.37 -22.45 -6.98
C GLU A 328 24.98 -22.91 -6.51
N PRO A 329 24.06 -23.25 -7.44
CA PRO A 329 22.76 -23.80 -7.05
C PRO A 329 22.92 -24.96 -6.09
N ALA A 330 22.08 -25.01 -5.05
CA ALA A 330 22.12 -26.09 -4.09
C ALA A 330 21.81 -27.44 -4.77
N ALA A 331 22.40 -28.52 -4.26
CA ALA A 331 22.14 -29.86 -4.77
C ALA A 331 20.64 -30.22 -4.62
N GLY A 332 20.09 -30.94 -5.61
CA GLY A 332 18.70 -31.41 -5.60
C GLY A 332 17.67 -30.43 -6.18
N LEU A 333 18.07 -29.27 -6.65
CA LEU A 333 17.17 -28.35 -7.36
C LEU A 333 16.95 -28.78 -8.82
N ASP A 334 15.70 -28.74 -9.27
CA ASP A 334 15.37 -28.77 -10.70
C ASP A 334 15.59 -27.38 -11.30
N MET A 335 16.80 -27.12 -11.78
CA MET A 335 17.15 -25.82 -12.34
C MET A 335 16.39 -25.50 -13.63
N ASN A 336 15.91 -26.49 -14.38
CA ASN A 336 15.07 -26.24 -15.54
C ASN A 336 13.73 -25.65 -15.08
N LEU A 337 13.10 -26.26 -14.07
CA LEU A 337 11.86 -25.75 -13.51
C LEU A 337 12.04 -24.34 -12.90
N VAL A 338 13.15 -24.09 -12.20
CA VAL A 338 13.47 -22.76 -11.65
C VAL A 338 13.49 -21.70 -12.74
N VAL A 339 14.22 -21.91 -13.85
CA VAL A 339 14.25 -20.91 -14.93
C VAL A 339 12.94 -20.81 -15.69
N GLN A 340 12.23 -21.93 -15.88
CA GLN A 340 10.91 -21.93 -16.51
C GLN A 340 9.87 -21.13 -15.73
N LYS A 341 10.09 -20.94 -14.42
CA LYS A 341 9.26 -20.14 -13.51
C LYS A 341 9.87 -18.79 -13.14
N ALA A 342 11.05 -18.43 -13.64
CA ALA A 342 11.76 -17.20 -13.30
C ALA A 342 11.10 -15.92 -13.85
N GLY A 343 10.16 -16.02 -14.80
CA GLY A 343 9.45 -14.87 -15.39
C GLY A 343 8.52 -14.10 -14.43
N GLN A 344 8.50 -14.44 -13.14
CA GLN A 344 7.66 -13.81 -12.13
C GLN A 344 8.32 -12.58 -11.50
N LYS A 345 7.51 -11.62 -11.05
CA LYS A 345 8.00 -10.50 -10.24
C LYS A 345 8.42 -11.01 -8.85
N PRO A 346 9.47 -10.45 -8.23
CA PRO A 346 9.87 -10.83 -6.88
C PRO A 346 8.73 -10.67 -5.88
N THR A 347 8.63 -11.63 -4.96
CA THR A 347 7.76 -11.57 -3.79
C THR A 347 8.53 -11.05 -2.58
N ARG A 348 7.84 -10.78 -1.46
CA ARG A 348 8.51 -10.43 -0.19
C ARG A 348 9.52 -11.48 0.23
N LYS A 349 9.23 -12.78 0.04
CA LYS A 349 10.14 -13.88 0.39
C LYS A 349 11.49 -13.78 -0.34
N ASN A 350 11.47 -13.42 -1.62
CA ASN A 350 12.70 -13.24 -2.39
C ASN A 350 13.58 -12.16 -1.75
N CYS A 351 13.02 -11.00 -1.42
CA CYS A 351 13.74 -9.90 -0.77
C CYS A 351 14.24 -10.28 0.63
N LEU A 352 13.38 -10.93 1.42
CA LEU A 352 13.65 -11.25 2.83
C LEU A 352 14.69 -12.35 3.02
N SER A 353 14.98 -13.14 1.97
CA SER A 353 16.08 -14.12 1.97
C SER A 353 17.41 -13.50 2.43
N CYS A 354 17.62 -12.22 2.12
CA CYS A 354 18.80 -11.44 2.50
C CYS A 354 18.47 -10.33 3.51
N HIS A 355 17.40 -9.56 3.29
CA HIS A 355 17.12 -8.35 4.07
C HIS A 355 16.71 -8.63 5.51
N ALA A 356 15.99 -9.72 5.76
CA ALA A 356 15.61 -10.14 7.11
C ALA A 356 16.79 -10.72 7.90
N LYS A 357 17.72 -11.39 7.19
CA LYS A 357 18.88 -12.09 7.78
C LYS A 357 20.13 -11.22 7.93
N ALA A 358 20.01 -9.92 7.63
CA ALA A 358 21.13 -9.00 7.70
C ALA A 358 21.68 -8.96 9.14
N GLY A 359 23.03 -8.93 9.28
CA GLY A 359 23.69 -8.93 10.59
C GLY A 359 23.96 -10.32 11.17
N GLY A 360 23.61 -11.40 10.47
CA GLY A 360 23.97 -12.77 10.85
C GLY A 360 22.80 -13.68 11.23
N GLY A 361 21.56 -13.16 11.21
CA GLY A 361 20.37 -13.95 11.52
C GLY A 361 19.10 -13.17 11.26
N ASP A 362 17.96 -13.86 11.32
CA ASP A 362 16.64 -13.23 11.15
C ASP A 362 16.37 -12.19 12.26
N ALA A 363 15.73 -11.07 11.88
CA ALA A 363 15.42 -9.91 12.73
C ALA A 363 16.62 -9.27 13.47
N VAL A 364 17.86 -9.69 13.19
CA VAL A 364 19.05 -9.25 13.93
C VAL A 364 19.36 -7.78 13.67
N LYS A 365 19.61 -7.40 12.40
CA LYS A 365 19.97 -6.02 12.06
C LYS A 365 18.76 -5.11 11.96
N ARG A 366 17.77 -5.49 11.14
CA ARG A 366 16.53 -4.73 10.96
C ARG A 366 15.54 -5.19 12.01
N GLY A 367 15.29 -4.36 13.02
CA GLY A 367 14.32 -4.69 14.06
C GLY A 367 12.86 -4.52 13.63
N ASP A 368 12.61 -3.97 12.44
CA ASP A 368 11.29 -3.78 11.86
C ASP A 368 11.00 -4.72 10.67
N ILE A 369 11.91 -5.65 10.35
CA ILE A 369 11.74 -6.61 9.25
C ILE A 369 12.26 -7.98 9.69
N ALA A 370 11.48 -9.02 9.46
CA ALA A 370 11.84 -10.42 9.70
C ALA A 370 11.35 -11.31 8.56
N ILE A 371 11.71 -12.60 8.56
CA ILE A 371 11.15 -13.58 7.61
C ILE A 371 9.62 -13.63 7.73
N ALA A 372 9.07 -13.45 8.94
CA ALA A 372 7.63 -13.36 9.20
C ALA A 372 6.94 -12.27 8.34
N SER A 373 7.62 -11.15 8.04
CA SER A 373 7.11 -10.08 7.17
C SER A 373 6.76 -10.59 5.75
N GLY A 374 7.25 -11.76 5.35
CA GLY A 374 6.96 -12.37 4.07
C GLY A 374 5.58 -13.03 3.99
N THR A 375 5.07 -13.54 5.12
CA THR A 375 3.93 -14.47 5.14
C THR A 375 2.86 -14.17 6.16
N THR A 376 3.17 -13.45 7.24
CA THR A 376 2.23 -13.21 8.36
C THR A 376 0.91 -12.60 7.89
N ALA A 377 -0.19 -13.05 8.48
CA ALA A 377 -1.52 -12.48 8.35
C ALA A 377 -1.82 -11.43 9.44
N ASP A 378 -0.90 -11.24 10.39
CA ASP A 378 -1.08 -10.36 11.54
C ASP A 378 -0.97 -8.87 11.18
N VAL A 379 -2.12 -8.20 11.14
CA VAL A 379 -2.22 -6.75 10.86
C VAL A 379 -1.67 -5.87 11.99
N LEU A 380 -1.51 -6.40 13.21
CA LEU A 380 -0.85 -5.71 14.32
C LEU A 380 0.67 -5.80 14.20
N TYR A 381 1.19 -6.79 13.49
CA TYR A 381 2.60 -6.87 13.14
C TYR A 381 2.94 -5.84 12.05
N ASP A 382 2.28 -5.90 10.89
CA ASP A 382 2.40 -4.88 9.83
C ASP A 382 1.15 -4.84 8.95
N THR A 383 0.36 -3.78 9.04
CA THR A 383 -0.91 -3.65 8.30
C THR A 383 -0.73 -3.55 6.79
N HIS A 384 0.44 -3.12 6.30
CA HIS A 384 0.70 -2.98 4.88
C HIS A 384 1.08 -4.32 4.26
N MET A 385 1.93 -5.09 4.95
CA MET A 385 2.45 -6.36 4.44
C MET A 385 1.62 -7.59 4.80
N ALA A 386 0.78 -7.52 5.84
CA ALA A 386 -0.01 -8.64 6.31
C ALA A 386 -0.90 -9.23 5.19
N THR A 387 -0.88 -10.56 5.05
CA THR A 387 -1.62 -11.35 4.06
C THR A 387 -3.09 -11.59 4.45
N GLY A 388 -3.45 -11.31 5.70
CA GLY A 388 -4.82 -11.41 6.22
C GLY A 388 -5.69 -10.26 5.76
N GLN A 389 -6.38 -9.58 6.68
CA GLN A 389 -7.14 -8.36 6.39
C GLN A 389 -6.24 -7.11 6.17
N GLY A 390 -4.95 -7.31 5.88
CA GLY A 390 -3.98 -6.26 5.60
C GLY A 390 -3.94 -5.88 4.12
N GLY A 391 -2.98 -5.02 3.76
CA GLY A 391 -2.80 -4.57 2.38
C GLY A 391 -2.18 -5.61 1.44
N ASP A 392 -1.58 -6.69 1.98
CA ASP A 392 -0.74 -7.65 1.25
C ASP A 392 0.25 -7.00 0.25
N ILE A 393 0.74 -5.80 0.58
CA ILE A 393 1.63 -5.02 -0.26
C ILE A 393 2.98 -5.74 -0.36
N LYS A 394 3.45 -5.93 -1.59
CA LYS A 394 4.79 -6.46 -1.87
C LYS A 394 5.83 -5.34 -1.74
N CYS A 395 7.10 -5.66 -1.49
CA CYS A 395 8.15 -4.65 -1.28
C CYS A 395 8.17 -3.58 -2.37
N GLN A 396 8.06 -4.01 -3.63
CA GLN A 396 8.04 -3.18 -4.83
C GLN A 396 6.78 -2.30 -5.00
N GLY A 397 5.77 -2.49 -4.15
CA GLY A 397 4.62 -1.57 -4.06
C GLY A 397 4.98 -0.24 -3.43
N CYS A 398 6.04 -0.20 -2.61
CA CYS A 398 6.60 1.03 -2.03
C CYS A 398 7.98 1.32 -2.61
N HIS A 399 8.86 0.32 -2.65
CA HIS A 399 10.21 0.40 -3.22
C HIS A 399 10.14 0.26 -4.74
N THR A 400 9.84 1.33 -5.46
CA THR A 400 9.76 1.30 -6.92
C THR A 400 11.13 1.01 -7.54
N PHE A 401 11.13 0.34 -8.70
CA PHE A 401 12.35 -0.01 -9.43
C PHE A 401 12.35 0.64 -10.80
N THR A 402 13.45 1.32 -11.15
CA THR A 402 13.69 1.87 -12.48
C THR A 402 15.07 1.41 -12.94
N GLY A 403 15.12 0.60 -14.01
CA GLY A 403 16.38 0.03 -14.49
C GLY A 403 17.11 -0.80 -13.42
N HIS A 404 16.40 -1.68 -12.70
CA HIS A 404 16.92 -2.47 -11.57
C HIS A 404 17.47 -1.67 -10.38
N ARG A 405 17.34 -0.33 -10.40
CA ARG A 405 17.69 0.52 -9.27
C ARG A 405 16.47 0.75 -8.39
N VAL A 406 16.66 0.67 -7.08
CA VAL A 406 15.57 0.72 -6.09
C VAL A 406 15.39 2.12 -5.47
N ALA A 407 14.14 2.51 -5.25
CA ALA A 407 13.78 3.70 -4.50
C ALA A 407 13.88 3.49 -2.97
N GLY A 408 14.26 4.55 -2.26
CA GLY A 408 14.30 4.61 -0.80
C GLY A 408 15.67 4.33 -0.19
N ARG A 409 15.95 5.05 0.90
CA ARG A 409 17.19 4.93 1.70
C ARG A 409 16.86 5.03 3.20
N GLY A 410 17.57 4.26 4.03
CA GLY A 410 17.56 4.43 5.48
C GLY A 410 18.70 5.31 5.98
N SER A 411 18.62 5.81 7.21
CA SER A 411 19.67 6.64 7.84
C SER A 411 21.04 5.96 7.97
N ASP A 412 21.09 4.64 7.98
CA ASP A 412 22.33 3.85 8.12
C ASP A 412 22.85 3.29 6.78
N ILE A 413 22.14 3.54 5.68
CA ILE A 413 22.51 3.02 4.36
C ILE A 413 23.33 4.09 3.63
N ARG A 414 24.59 3.79 3.32
CA ARG A 414 25.50 4.74 2.64
C ARG A 414 25.02 5.12 1.24
N PRO A 415 25.04 4.18 0.27
CA PRO A 415 24.66 4.51 -1.08
C PRO A 415 23.15 4.61 -1.25
N GLU A 416 22.75 5.53 -2.10
CA GLU A 416 21.41 5.58 -2.67
C GLU A 416 21.44 5.05 -4.10
N ASP A 417 20.47 4.19 -4.45
CA ASP A 417 20.40 3.60 -5.78
C ASP A 417 19.62 4.49 -6.76
N THR A 418 18.64 5.25 -6.27
CA THR A 418 17.91 6.31 -7.00
C THR A 418 17.52 7.42 -6.04
N THR A 419 17.37 8.66 -6.51
CA THR A 419 16.89 9.80 -5.70
C THR A 419 15.39 9.75 -5.37
N ALA A 420 14.68 8.68 -5.77
CA ALA A 420 13.27 8.52 -5.47
C ALA A 420 13.08 8.07 -4.01
N GLU A 421 12.34 8.86 -3.24
CA GLU A 421 12.06 8.56 -1.84
C GLU A 421 10.84 7.66 -1.66
N VAL A 422 10.87 6.83 -0.61
CA VAL A 422 9.69 6.11 -0.11
C VAL A 422 9.10 6.92 1.04
N THR A 423 7.90 7.46 0.85
CA THR A 423 7.21 8.30 1.84
C THR A 423 5.79 7.78 2.09
N CYS A 424 5.22 8.13 3.25
CA CYS A 424 3.87 7.69 3.61
C CYS A 424 2.79 8.49 2.84
N ALA A 425 2.94 9.81 2.79
CA ALA A 425 1.93 10.73 2.27
C ALA A 425 2.05 10.90 0.74
N THR A 426 1.59 9.89 -0.01
CA THR A 426 1.58 9.91 -1.49
C THR A 426 0.17 10.08 -2.03
N ALA A 427 0.05 10.49 -3.30
CA ALA A 427 -1.24 10.58 -3.98
C ALA A 427 -1.96 9.22 -4.08
N THR A 428 -1.21 8.12 -4.12
CA THR A 428 -1.75 6.77 -4.30
C THR A 428 -2.23 6.14 -2.99
N CYS A 429 -1.51 6.33 -1.88
CA CYS A 429 -1.78 5.61 -0.63
C CYS A 429 -2.45 6.49 0.43
N HIS A 430 -1.88 7.67 0.68
CA HIS A 430 -2.34 8.57 1.74
C HIS A 430 -2.48 10.01 1.21
N PRO A 431 -3.34 10.25 0.20
CA PRO A 431 -3.42 11.52 -0.52
C PRO A 431 -3.83 12.69 0.37
N THR A 432 -4.61 12.42 1.42
CA THR A 432 -5.10 13.45 2.35
C THR A 432 -4.11 13.80 3.44
N LYS A 433 -3.00 13.05 3.57
CA LYS A 433 -2.05 13.18 4.69
C LYS A 433 -0.88 14.13 4.43
N GLN A 434 -0.84 14.75 3.24
CA GLN A 434 0.10 15.83 2.93
C GLN A 434 -0.32 17.17 3.54
N SER A 435 -1.61 17.36 3.82
CA SER A 435 -2.15 18.63 4.34
C SER A 435 -1.82 18.81 5.83
N LEU A 436 -1.42 20.03 6.21
CA LEU A 436 -1.26 20.44 7.61
C LEU A 436 -2.55 20.93 8.26
N THR A 437 -3.65 21.01 7.51
CA THR A 437 -4.95 21.52 7.98
C THR A 437 -6.03 20.45 7.97
N SER A 438 -5.88 19.39 7.19
CA SER A 438 -6.85 18.31 7.02
C SER A 438 -6.16 16.95 6.93
N GLY A 439 -6.95 15.86 6.96
CA GLY A 439 -6.45 14.50 6.79
C GLY A 439 -6.58 13.63 8.03
N HIS A 440 -6.29 14.14 9.23
CA HIS A 440 -6.52 13.45 10.51
C HIS A 440 -7.74 14.00 11.24
N SER A 441 -8.20 13.25 12.25
CA SER A 441 -9.39 13.58 13.06
C SER A 441 -9.28 14.89 13.83
N THR A 442 -8.07 15.41 14.06
CA THR A 442 -7.85 16.68 14.75
C THR A 442 -6.89 17.58 13.98
N SER A 443 -7.16 18.88 14.01
CA SER A 443 -6.28 19.90 13.44
C SER A 443 -4.90 19.92 14.10
N ALA A 444 -4.82 19.56 15.39
CA ALA A 444 -3.56 19.41 16.12
C ALA A 444 -2.66 18.36 15.48
N VAL A 445 -3.17 17.15 15.19
CA VAL A 445 -2.39 16.09 14.55
C VAL A 445 -1.93 16.49 13.15
N ASN A 446 -2.78 17.17 12.38
CA ASN A 446 -2.38 17.67 11.05
C ASN A 446 -1.19 18.62 11.13
N LYS A 447 -1.14 19.50 12.14
CA LYS A 447 0.01 20.40 12.35
C LYS A 447 1.28 19.65 12.74
N HIS A 448 1.18 18.53 13.48
CA HIS A 448 2.35 17.76 13.91
C HIS A 448 3.12 17.18 12.72
N THR A 449 2.46 16.81 11.62
CA THR A 449 3.12 16.17 10.47
C THR A 449 4.16 17.07 9.79
N GLY A 450 4.15 18.38 10.07
CA GLY A 450 5.17 19.33 9.63
C GLY A 450 6.55 19.09 10.27
N ARG A 451 6.60 18.58 11.52
CA ARG A 451 7.85 18.37 12.29
C ARG A 451 7.97 17.00 12.95
N VAL A 452 6.96 16.15 12.85
CA VAL A 452 6.96 14.77 13.34
C VAL A 452 6.70 13.84 12.17
N ALA A 453 7.59 12.87 11.96
CA ALA A 453 7.44 11.88 10.90
C ALA A 453 6.24 10.98 11.17
N CYS A 454 5.57 10.49 10.12
CA CYS A 454 4.45 9.55 10.26
C CYS A 454 4.89 8.32 11.08
N GLN A 455 6.08 7.80 10.79
CA GLN A 455 6.70 6.67 11.48
C GLN A 455 6.75 6.88 13.00
N THR A 456 7.03 8.09 13.49
CA THR A 456 7.14 8.37 14.94
C THR A 456 5.85 8.04 15.68
N CYS A 457 4.70 8.40 15.11
CA CYS A 457 3.40 8.10 15.72
C CYS A 457 2.92 6.68 15.43
N HIS A 458 3.25 6.17 14.23
CA HIS A 458 2.71 4.92 13.69
C HIS A 458 3.61 3.70 13.92
N ILE A 459 4.82 3.85 14.47
CA ILE A 459 5.70 2.74 14.86
C ILE A 459 6.03 2.91 16.34
N PRO A 460 5.07 2.67 17.26
CA PRO A 460 5.31 2.86 18.68
C PRO A 460 6.31 1.82 19.23
N LYS A 461 6.39 0.63 18.65
CA LYS A 461 7.33 -0.41 19.06
C LYS A 461 7.82 -1.17 17.84
N TYR A 462 9.04 -1.68 17.92
CA TYR A 462 9.65 -2.54 16.92
C TYR A 462 10.16 -3.83 17.59
N ALA A 463 10.68 -4.77 16.82
CA ALA A 463 10.98 -6.14 17.26
C ALA A 463 9.73 -6.82 17.84
N LYS A 464 8.57 -6.53 17.24
CA LYS A 464 7.30 -7.16 17.58
C LYS A 464 7.30 -8.59 17.07
N ASN A 465 6.76 -9.51 17.85
CA ASN A 465 6.48 -10.83 17.32
C ASN A 465 5.23 -10.82 16.46
N ALA A 466 5.25 -11.61 15.38
CA ALA A 466 4.04 -11.90 14.64
C ALA A 466 3.22 -12.93 15.43
N ASN A 467 1.93 -12.64 15.69
CA ASN A 467 1.12 -13.51 16.56
C ASN A 467 0.80 -14.88 15.94
N ASP A 468 1.03 -15.05 14.64
CA ASP A 468 0.79 -16.26 13.86
C ASP A 468 2.06 -17.06 13.54
N THR A 469 3.20 -16.70 14.15
CA THR A 469 4.46 -17.46 14.06
C THR A 469 4.94 -17.87 15.46
N THR A 470 5.76 -18.91 15.53
CA THR A 470 6.45 -19.32 16.77
C THR A 470 7.84 -18.69 16.91
N ALA A 471 8.28 -17.96 15.89
CA ALA A 471 9.58 -17.30 15.90
C ALA A 471 9.56 -16.14 16.91
N THR A 472 10.71 -15.83 17.46
CA THR A 472 10.91 -14.54 18.11
C THR A 472 11.59 -13.61 17.13
N GLU A 473 10.99 -12.46 16.91
CA GLU A 473 11.53 -11.36 16.13
C GLU A 473 12.41 -10.44 17.01
N ALA A 474 13.02 -11.01 18.06
CA ALA A 474 13.93 -10.31 18.95
C ALA A 474 15.13 -9.79 18.16
N THR A 475 15.37 -8.50 18.29
CA THR A 475 16.43 -7.82 17.54
C THR A 475 17.64 -7.57 18.42
N GLU A 476 18.82 -7.56 17.81
CA GLU A 476 20.07 -7.31 18.53
C GLU A 476 20.16 -5.84 18.94
N MET A 477 20.37 -5.62 20.24
CA MET A 477 20.49 -4.31 20.90
C MET A 477 21.93 -4.01 21.31
N HIS A 478 22.69 -5.06 21.63
CA HIS A 478 24.12 -4.99 21.89
C HIS A 478 24.84 -6.19 21.26
N ARG A 479 26.08 -5.99 20.81
CA ARG A 479 26.97 -7.07 20.37
C ARG A 479 28.31 -6.94 21.07
N ASP A 480 28.70 -7.96 21.82
CA ASP A 480 30.00 -8.01 22.47
C ASP A 480 30.95 -8.87 21.64
N TRP A 481 31.91 -8.23 20.97
CA TRP A 481 32.92 -8.95 20.20
C TRP A 481 33.97 -9.65 21.07
N THR A 482 34.11 -9.26 22.33
CA THR A 482 35.10 -9.85 23.24
C THR A 482 34.69 -11.23 23.73
N VAL A 483 33.41 -11.60 23.56
CA VAL A 483 32.84 -12.88 24.02
C VAL A 483 32.32 -13.67 22.82
N ALA A 484 32.95 -14.82 22.56
CA ALA A 484 32.55 -15.72 21.49
C ALA A 484 31.50 -16.73 21.97
N GLU A 485 30.49 -16.97 21.14
CA GLU A 485 29.53 -18.06 21.26
C GLU A 485 29.58 -18.97 20.02
N TRP A 486 29.32 -20.27 20.20
CA TRP A 486 29.24 -21.20 19.07
C TRP A 486 27.82 -21.24 18.49
N ASN A 487 27.68 -20.91 17.20
CA ASN A 487 26.42 -21.02 16.48
C ASN A 487 26.40 -22.33 15.68
N ALA A 488 25.69 -23.33 16.20
CA ALA A 488 25.58 -24.65 15.56
C ALA A 488 24.88 -24.60 14.19
N THR A 489 23.88 -23.73 14.01
CA THR A 489 23.12 -23.60 12.76
C THR A 489 23.98 -23.06 11.63
N LEU A 490 24.87 -22.12 11.94
CA LEU A 490 25.79 -21.51 10.97
C LEU A 490 27.17 -22.18 10.96
N ASN A 491 27.39 -23.15 11.85
CA ASN A 491 28.63 -23.89 12.04
C ASN A 491 29.86 -22.96 12.15
N ARG A 492 29.77 -21.96 13.04
CA ARG A 492 30.81 -20.95 13.24
C ARG A 492 30.72 -20.32 14.63
N TYR A 493 31.79 -19.66 15.06
CA TYR A 493 31.75 -18.74 16.19
C TYR A 493 31.10 -17.42 15.81
N GLU A 494 30.34 -16.83 16.73
CA GLU A 494 29.75 -15.50 16.60
C GLU A 494 30.03 -14.67 17.86
N PRO A 495 30.13 -13.33 17.73
CA PRO A 495 30.20 -12.46 18.88
C PRO A 495 28.84 -12.46 19.60
N THR A 496 28.86 -12.44 20.94
CA THR A 496 27.67 -12.65 21.76
C THR A 496 26.67 -11.48 21.60
N PRO A 497 25.43 -11.73 21.14
CA PRO A 497 24.41 -10.71 21.01
C PRO A 497 23.52 -10.62 22.25
N THR A 498 23.16 -9.40 22.66
CA THR A 498 21.99 -9.16 23.52
C THR A 498 20.80 -8.83 22.63
N LYS A 499 19.74 -9.63 22.67
CA LYS A 499 18.53 -9.44 21.88
C LYS A 499 17.32 -9.12 22.75
N ALA A 500 16.38 -8.35 22.21
CA ALA A 500 15.14 -8.02 22.90
C ALA A 500 13.96 -7.79 21.93
N ASN A 501 12.74 -8.01 22.44
CA ASN A 501 11.49 -7.76 21.75
C ASN A 501 10.83 -6.45 22.19
N ASP A 502 9.85 -5.98 21.42
CA ASP A 502 8.93 -4.89 21.79
C ASP A 502 9.65 -3.61 22.27
N GLN A 503 10.74 -3.28 21.58
CA GLN A 503 11.59 -2.17 21.95
C GLN A 503 10.93 -0.83 21.62
N ILE A 504 11.11 0.14 22.50
CA ILE A 504 10.68 1.53 22.27
C ILE A 504 11.73 2.21 21.37
N PRO A 505 11.32 2.85 20.26
CA PRO A 505 12.25 3.59 19.43
C PRO A 505 12.97 4.69 20.20
N ARG A 506 14.23 4.94 19.83
CA ARG A 506 14.89 6.20 20.16
C ARG A 506 14.50 7.23 19.10
N TYR A 507 14.15 8.44 19.52
CA TYR A 507 13.75 9.48 18.57
C TYR A 507 14.89 10.47 18.36
N SER A 508 15.03 10.97 17.14
CA SER A 508 15.96 12.05 16.80
C SER A 508 15.41 12.88 15.66
N PHE A 509 15.78 14.16 15.62
CA PHE A 509 15.54 14.96 14.42
C PHE A 509 16.40 14.40 13.29
N TRP A 510 15.81 14.34 12.10
CA TRP A 510 16.46 13.92 10.87
C TRP A 510 16.04 14.82 9.71
N ASP A 511 17.03 15.34 8.99
CA ASP A 511 16.87 16.21 7.82
C ASP A 511 17.02 15.49 6.48
N GLY A 512 17.18 14.16 6.51
CA GLY A 512 17.45 13.34 5.32
C GLY A 512 18.92 12.97 5.18
N THR A 513 19.83 13.75 5.78
CA THR A 513 21.28 13.51 5.71
C THR A 513 21.78 12.72 6.93
N SER A 514 22.94 12.06 6.80
CA SER A 514 23.52 11.27 7.89
C SER A 514 25.03 11.48 8.01
N TRP A 515 25.51 11.39 9.25
CA TRP A 515 26.92 11.31 9.55
C TRP A 515 27.31 9.85 9.78
N GLY A 516 28.47 9.44 9.29
CA GLY A 516 28.97 8.10 9.59
C GLY A 516 30.46 7.93 9.47
N ASN A 517 30.96 7.00 10.29
CA ASN A 517 32.36 6.66 10.38
C ASN A 517 32.73 5.64 9.28
N ASN A 518 33.77 5.91 8.50
CA ASN A 518 34.31 4.96 7.55
C ASN A 518 35.59 4.31 8.09
N ALA A 519 36.01 3.23 7.43
CA ALA A 519 37.34 2.70 7.66
C ALA A 519 38.35 3.82 7.43
N PHE A 520 39.38 3.87 8.28
CA PHE A 520 40.45 4.86 8.27
C PHE A 520 40.09 6.29 8.73
N ASP A 521 38.83 6.59 9.03
CA ASP A 521 38.45 7.85 9.67
C ASP A 521 38.87 7.86 11.15
N THR A 522 39.09 9.06 11.69
CA THR A 522 39.23 9.23 13.14
C THR A 522 37.87 9.02 13.81
N ALA A 523 37.81 8.11 14.77
CA ALA A 523 36.61 7.81 15.51
C ALA A 523 36.19 9.00 16.38
N VAL A 524 34.89 9.28 16.43
CA VAL A 524 34.34 10.43 17.15
C VAL A 524 33.53 9.96 18.35
N LEU A 525 34.01 10.29 19.55
CA LEU A 525 33.31 10.04 20.81
C LEU A 525 32.11 11.00 20.95
N ASP A 526 30.98 10.46 21.36
CA ASP A 526 29.82 11.23 21.79
C ASP A 526 29.82 11.32 23.31
N SER A 527 30.16 12.49 23.85
CA SER A 527 30.26 12.71 25.30
C SER A 527 28.93 12.52 26.04
N ALA A 528 27.80 12.65 25.34
CA ALA A 528 26.48 12.47 25.96
C ALA A 528 26.15 11.00 26.21
N THR A 529 26.67 10.09 25.38
CA THR A 529 26.41 8.64 25.48
C THR A 529 27.62 7.87 26.00
N GLY A 530 28.82 8.44 25.93
CA GLY A 530 30.08 7.74 26.21
C GLY A 530 30.47 6.73 25.11
N ALA A 531 29.78 6.72 23.97
CA ALA A 531 30.02 5.79 22.87
C ALA A 531 30.65 6.47 21.65
N TYR A 532 31.43 5.72 20.89
CA TYR A 532 31.96 6.17 19.60
C TYR A 532 30.91 6.01 18.50
N LYS A 533 30.63 7.09 17.79
CA LYS A 533 29.60 7.14 16.76
C LYS A 533 30.02 6.30 15.55
N VAL A 534 29.09 5.49 15.04
CA VAL A 534 29.26 4.75 13.78
C VAL A 534 28.33 5.29 12.69
N SER A 535 27.06 5.51 13.02
CA SER A 535 26.09 6.16 12.13
C SER A 535 25.09 6.99 12.94
N ARG A 536 24.79 8.19 12.46
CA ARG A 536 23.90 9.17 13.10
C ARG A 536 23.01 9.88 12.07
N PRO A 537 21.70 10.02 12.33
CA PRO A 537 20.90 11.00 11.60
C PRO A 537 21.41 12.41 11.94
N ASN A 538 21.54 13.27 10.92
CA ASN A 538 21.76 14.69 11.14
C ASN A 538 20.41 15.39 11.28
N GLY A 539 20.35 16.38 12.17
CA GLY A 539 19.16 17.18 12.37
C GLY A 539 19.08 17.70 13.78
N ALA A 540 18.38 18.82 13.94
CA ALA A 540 18.17 19.45 15.23
C ALA A 540 16.81 20.14 15.23
N ILE A 541 16.38 20.61 16.40
CA ILE A 541 15.13 21.35 16.52
C ILE A 541 15.14 22.58 15.61
N ASN A 542 16.26 23.28 15.47
CA ASN A 542 16.44 24.43 14.56
C ASN A 542 16.81 24.04 13.11
N GLY A 543 16.68 22.76 12.75
CA GLY A 543 16.97 22.28 11.41
C GLY A 543 16.07 22.90 10.33
N PRO A 544 16.50 22.84 9.05
CA PRO A 544 15.78 23.41 7.92
C PRO A 544 14.34 22.88 7.79
N ALA A 545 13.57 23.50 6.89
CA ALA A 545 12.25 22.98 6.51
C ALA A 545 12.41 21.53 6.01
N GLY A 546 11.51 20.64 6.45
CA GLY A 546 11.61 19.20 6.16
C GLY A 546 12.31 18.37 7.23
N THR A 547 13.09 18.98 8.14
CA THR A 547 13.62 18.25 9.31
C THR A 547 12.47 17.82 10.22
N LYS A 548 12.36 16.51 10.47
CA LYS A 548 11.31 15.93 11.31
C LYS A 548 11.89 15.02 12.38
N LEU A 549 11.13 14.81 13.44
CA LEU A 549 11.43 13.85 14.48
C LEU A 549 11.05 12.44 13.99
N TYR A 550 12.04 11.55 13.86
CA TYR A 550 11.89 10.18 13.38
C TYR A 550 12.17 9.15 14.48
N PRO A 551 11.60 7.92 14.38
CA PRO A 551 11.93 6.81 15.26
C PRO A 551 13.10 5.99 14.70
N PHE A 552 14.02 5.60 15.57
CA PHE A 552 15.20 4.82 15.24
C PHE A 552 15.32 3.62 16.17
N LYS A 553 15.74 2.49 15.60
CA LYS A 553 16.45 1.47 16.36
C LYS A 553 17.79 2.06 16.77
N TYR A 554 18.11 1.93 18.05
CA TYR A 554 19.41 2.29 18.62
C TYR A 554 20.13 1.02 19.04
N LYS A 555 21.36 0.84 18.56
CA LYS A 555 22.14 -0.37 18.79
C LYS A 555 23.55 0.00 19.23
N THR A 556 24.13 -0.80 20.12
CA THR A 556 25.50 -0.63 20.62
C THR A 556 26.38 -1.86 20.35
N ALA A 557 27.70 -1.73 20.41
CA ALA A 557 28.62 -2.86 20.37
C ALA A 557 29.92 -2.57 21.11
N SER A 558 30.59 -3.62 21.59
CA SER A 558 31.97 -3.55 22.10
C SER A 558 32.93 -3.84 20.95
N GLN A 559 33.68 -2.84 20.49
CA GLN A 559 34.57 -2.94 19.33
C GLN A 559 35.95 -2.37 19.62
N ALA A 560 36.96 -2.77 18.83
CA ALA A 560 38.34 -2.36 19.05
C ALA A 560 38.59 -0.94 18.50
N LEU A 561 39.31 -0.14 19.28
CA LEU A 561 39.82 1.17 18.91
C LEU A 561 41.35 1.15 19.04
N SER A 562 42.04 1.53 17.97
CA SER A 562 43.50 1.68 17.96
C SER A 562 43.87 2.96 17.22
N ASN A 563 44.85 3.71 17.74
CA ASN A 563 45.35 4.95 17.12
C ASN A 563 44.24 5.94 16.72
N GLY A 564 43.20 6.04 17.55
CA GLY A 564 42.06 6.92 17.32
C GLY A 564 41.11 6.47 16.20
N LYS A 565 41.22 5.24 15.70
CA LYS A 565 40.38 4.68 14.64
C LYS A 565 39.69 3.41 15.10
N LEU A 566 38.44 3.20 14.67
CA LEU A 566 37.76 1.92 14.87
C LEU A 566 38.47 0.87 14.02
N VAL A 567 38.86 -0.24 14.64
CA VAL A 567 39.53 -1.33 13.95
C VAL A 567 38.52 -2.08 13.10
N VAL A 568 38.92 -2.46 11.89
CA VAL A 568 38.16 -3.36 11.02
C VAL A 568 38.69 -4.78 11.23
N PRO A 569 38.12 -5.58 12.16
CA PRO A 569 38.62 -6.92 12.42
C PRO A 569 38.32 -7.84 11.22
N LYS A 570 39.17 -8.85 11.03
CA LYS A 570 38.94 -9.89 10.01
C LYS A 570 37.88 -10.88 10.50
N VAL A 571 36.61 -10.58 10.24
CA VAL A 571 35.46 -11.37 10.71
C VAL A 571 35.57 -12.87 10.37
N ALA A 572 36.11 -13.22 9.21
CA ALA A 572 36.34 -14.62 8.85
C ALA A 572 37.26 -15.36 9.84
N THR A 573 38.28 -14.69 10.39
CA THR A 573 39.17 -15.25 11.42
C THR A 573 38.39 -15.48 12.72
N TYR A 574 37.58 -14.49 13.13
CA TYR A 574 36.72 -14.65 14.30
C TYR A 574 35.77 -15.82 14.14
N PHE A 575 35.05 -15.90 13.02
CA PHE A 575 34.08 -16.97 12.76
C PHE A 575 34.70 -18.37 12.79
N ALA A 576 35.95 -18.50 12.37
CA ALA A 576 36.66 -19.78 12.38
C ALA A 576 37.20 -20.17 13.77
N THR A 577 37.56 -19.21 14.61
CA THR A 577 38.40 -19.46 15.80
C THR A 577 37.80 -19.03 17.13
N GLY A 578 36.82 -18.12 17.12
CA GLY A 578 36.32 -17.44 18.32
C GLY A 578 37.34 -16.50 18.97
N ASN A 579 38.52 -16.30 18.37
CA ASN A 579 39.58 -15.49 18.96
C ASN A 579 39.43 -14.01 18.53
N TYR A 580 38.98 -13.18 19.47
CA TYR A 580 38.81 -11.75 19.25
C TYR A 580 40.12 -11.04 18.94
N ASP A 581 41.15 -11.24 19.78
CA ASP A 581 42.43 -10.56 19.68
C ASP A 581 43.11 -10.85 18.34
N GLN A 582 43.12 -12.12 17.91
CA GLN A 582 43.66 -12.50 16.61
C GLN A 582 42.88 -11.82 15.46
N SER A 583 41.55 -11.80 15.55
CA SER A 583 40.72 -11.12 14.55
C SER A 583 40.99 -9.61 14.48
N VAL A 584 41.30 -8.97 15.61
CA VAL A 584 41.66 -7.55 15.68
C VAL A 584 43.06 -7.32 15.11
N GLN A 585 44.04 -8.16 15.44
CA GLN A 585 45.41 -8.05 14.92
C GLN A 585 45.50 -8.27 13.41
N ASP A 586 44.72 -9.22 12.88
CA ASP A 586 44.55 -9.39 11.43
C ASP A 586 43.98 -8.11 10.77
N GLY A 587 43.03 -7.46 11.45
CA GLY A 587 42.44 -6.20 11.03
C GLY A 587 43.42 -5.03 11.05
N LEU A 588 44.25 -4.93 12.09
CA LEU A 588 45.30 -3.92 12.21
C LEU A 588 46.37 -4.07 11.12
N THR A 589 46.68 -5.30 10.73
CA THR A 589 47.55 -5.57 9.57
C THR A 589 46.95 -5.01 8.29
N TYR A 590 45.66 -5.22 8.04
CA TYR A 590 44.95 -4.59 6.92
C TYR A 590 44.98 -3.05 7.01
N MET A 591 44.84 -2.51 8.21
CA MET A 591 44.86 -1.08 8.45
C MET A 591 46.26 -0.45 8.44
N GLY A 592 47.31 -1.23 8.12
CA GLY A 592 48.69 -0.75 8.01
C GLY A 592 49.37 -0.47 9.35
N THR A 593 48.85 -1.02 10.45
CA THR A 593 49.38 -0.85 11.82
C THR A 593 49.54 -2.20 12.55
N PRO A 594 50.22 -3.19 11.94
CA PRO A 594 50.35 -4.52 12.52
C PRO A 594 50.98 -4.47 13.92
N GLY A 595 50.42 -5.23 14.87
CA GLY A 595 50.91 -5.30 16.25
C GLY A 595 50.59 -4.09 17.12
N ALA A 596 49.85 -3.09 16.61
CA ALA A 596 49.44 -1.95 17.42
C ALA A 596 48.56 -2.38 18.60
N ALA A 597 48.73 -1.71 19.73
CA ALA A 597 47.84 -1.88 20.88
C ALA A 597 46.44 -1.34 20.54
N TYR A 598 45.41 -1.93 21.14
CA TYR A 598 44.04 -1.46 21.03
C TYR A 598 43.35 -1.49 22.39
N THR A 599 42.22 -0.80 22.46
CA THR A 599 41.30 -0.85 23.60
C THR A 599 39.91 -1.24 23.10
N THR A 600 39.11 -1.87 23.94
CA THR A 600 37.70 -2.13 23.64
C THR A 600 36.87 -0.91 24.06
N VAL A 601 36.08 -0.40 23.13
CA VAL A 601 35.20 0.75 23.34
C VAL A 601 33.76 0.42 22.96
N THR A 602 32.81 1.13 23.56
CA THR A 602 31.42 1.07 23.12
C THR A 602 31.25 1.90 21.86
N THR A 603 30.66 1.32 20.83
CA THR A 603 30.20 2.03 19.63
C THR A 603 28.69 1.99 19.55
N ASP A 604 28.10 2.91 18.78
CA ASP A 604 26.66 2.93 18.59
C ASP A 604 26.20 3.48 17.25
N GLU A 605 24.99 3.07 16.86
CA GLU A 605 24.38 3.45 15.58
C GLU A 605 22.87 3.56 15.66
N TYR A 606 22.32 4.36 14.74
CA TYR A 606 20.91 4.64 14.59
C TYR A 606 20.42 4.14 13.25
N GLN A 607 19.32 3.40 13.26
CA GLN A 607 18.70 2.87 12.05
C GLN A 607 17.22 3.28 12.03
N VAL A 608 16.84 4.10 11.06
CA VAL A 608 15.45 4.57 10.95
C VAL A 608 14.50 3.38 10.82
N LEU A 609 13.38 3.42 11.54
CA LEU A 609 12.32 2.41 11.49
C LEU A 609 11.27 2.85 10.48
N ASN A 610 10.89 1.96 9.56
CA ASN A 610 9.94 2.26 8.49
C ASN A 610 8.83 1.21 8.34
N HIS A 611 9.03 0.01 8.88
CA HIS A 611 8.11 -1.11 8.77
C HIS A 611 7.52 -1.44 10.14
N GLN A 612 6.76 -2.54 10.22
CA GLN A 612 6.04 -2.96 11.41
C GLN A 612 4.99 -1.90 11.83
N VAL A 613 4.34 -1.25 10.87
CA VAL A 613 3.26 -0.30 11.13
C VAL A 613 1.98 -1.09 11.49
N PRO A 614 1.47 -1.03 12.73
CA PRO A 614 0.23 -1.71 13.10
C PRO A 614 -0.99 -0.98 12.53
N THR A 615 -2.16 -1.59 12.65
CA THR A 615 -3.44 -0.91 12.36
C THR A 615 -3.60 0.34 13.22
N ALA A 616 -4.10 1.44 12.62
CA ALA A 616 -4.09 2.74 13.28
C ALA A 616 -4.97 2.84 14.54
N THR A 617 -6.07 2.09 14.61
CA THR A 617 -7.03 2.17 15.71
C THR A 617 -6.43 1.59 16.99
N GLY A 618 -6.12 2.46 17.96
CA GLY A 618 -5.61 2.07 19.28
C GLY A 618 -4.12 1.73 19.35
N ASN A 619 -3.41 1.65 18.22
CA ASN A 619 -1.99 1.26 18.18
C ASN A 619 -1.04 2.38 17.71
N VAL A 620 -1.48 3.64 17.82
CA VAL A 620 -0.67 4.83 17.52
C VAL A 620 -0.38 5.60 18.80
N LEU A 621 0.70 6.37 18.81
CA LEU A 621 1.04 7.19 19.98
C LEU A 621 -0.05 8.23 20.27
N ALA A 622 -0.56 8.20 21.50
CA ALA A 622 -1.47 9.22 22.03
C ALA A 622 -0.69 10.44 22.53
N CYS A 623 -1.39 11.58 22.70
CA CYS A 623 -0.80 12.84 23.16
C CYS A 623 0.03 12.67 24.46
N ALA A 624 -0.47 11.87 25.40
CA ALA A 624 0.16 11.64 26.69
C ALA A 624 1.52 10.91 26.62
N ALA A 625 1.82 10.23 25.52
CA ALA A 625 3.11 9.56 25.32
C ALA A 625 4.27 10.56 25.14
N CYS A 626 3.96 11.79 24.68
CA CYS A 626 4.95 12.80 24.31
C CYS A 626 4.83 14.11 25.10
N HIS A 627 3.61 14.53 25.44
CA HIS A 627 3.41 15.82 26.11
C HIS A 627 3.62 15.72 27.63
N PRO A 628 4.22 16.75 28.27
CA PRO A 628 4.54 16.73 29.69
C PRO A 628 3.33 16.39 30.57
N ASN A 629 3.44 15.27 31.27
CA ASN A 629 2.56 14.82 32.34
C ASN A 629 3.36 13.84 33.22
N THR A 630 2.86 13.50 34.41
CA THR A 630 3.57 12.59 35.34
C THR A 630 3.82 11.18 34.77
N THR A 631 3.14 10.82 33.68
CA THR A 631 3.21 9.51 32.99
C THR A 631 3.84 9.57 31.59
N ALA A 632 4.38 10.72 31.16
CA ALA A 632 5.01 10.85 29.85
C ALA A 632 6.34 10.06 29.79
N THR A 633 6.27 8.81 29.34
CA THR A 633 7.40 7.88 29.42
C THR A 633 8.31 7.90 28.20
N ARG A 634 7.83 8.38 27.03
CA ARG A 634 8.56 8.16 25.75
C ARG A 634 9.34 9.34 25.24
N MET A 635 8.77 10.55 25.25
CA MET A 635 9.44 11.74 24.73
C MET A 635 9.49 12.84 25.75
N LYS A 636 10.66 13.05 26.36
CA LYS A 636 10.89 14.20 27.25
C LYS A 636 11.27 15.41 26.41
N LEU A 637 10.27 16.04 25.78
CA LEU A 637 10.47 17.15 24.81
C LEU A 637 11.35 18.29 25.37
N ILE A 638 11.12 18.66 26.64
CA ILE A 638 11.85 19.75 27.31
C ILE A 638 13.31 19.40 27.54
N THR A 639 13.60 18.21 28.11
CA THR A 639 14.95 17.85 28.53
C THR A 639 15.80 17.27 27.41
N ASN A 640 15.18 16.56 26.45
CA ASN A 640 15.92 15.74 25.48
C ASN A 640 15.88 16.30 24.05
N TYR A 641 14.98 17.23 23.74
CA TYR A 641 14.72 17.65 22.34
C TYR A 641 14.74 19.17 22.14
N GLY A 642 15.26 19.94 23.11
CA GLY A 642 15.49 21.37 22.95
C GLY A 642 14.24 22.26 23.03
N TYR A 643 13.10 21.72 23.47
CA TYR A 643 11.87 22.51 23.67
C TYR A 643 11.82 23.27 25.01
N GLY A 644 12.85 23.15 25.84
CA GLY A 644 12.95 23.90 27.10
C GLY A 644 13.01 25.41 26.88
N LEU A 645 12.61 26.17 27.90
CA LEU A 645 12.81 27.61 27.95
C LEU A 645 14.31 27.92 28.08
N LYS A 646 14.75 29.03 27.49
CA LYS A 646 16.15 29.50 27.61
C LYS A 646 16.50 30.08 28.99
N GLY A 647 15.50 30.26 29.85
CA GLY A 647 15.64 30.77 31.21
C GLY A 647 14.40 30.49 32.05
N THR A 648 14.33 31.08 33.25
CA THR A 648 13.12 31.00 34.09
C THR A 648 11.94 31.68 33.39
N ILE A 649 10.72 31.26 33.72
CA ILE A 649 9.50 31.88 33.14
C ILE A 649 9.51 33.39 33.39
N SER A 650 9.85 33.82 34.61
CA SER A 650 9.96 35.25 34.93
C SER A 650 10.96 35.95 34.02
N ALA A 651 12.16 35.40 33.84
CA ALA A 651 13.20 36.01 33.02
C ALA A 651 12.78 36.10 31.54
N VAL A 652 12.06 35.09 31.02
CA VAL A 652 11.63 35.13 29.62
C VAL A 652 10.46 36.10 29.39
N CYS A 653 9.52 36.22 30.33
CA CYS A 653 8.36 37.11 30.19
C CYS A 653 8.74 38.59 30.31
N THR A 654 9.63 38.93 31.25
CA THR A 654 10.08 40.32 31.47
C THR A 654 10.88 40.93 30.33
N GLN A 655 11.19 40.14 29.29
CA GLN A 655 11.76 40.67 28.04
C GLN A 655 10.78 41.62 27.33
N CYS A 656 9.46 41.44 27.48
CA CYS A 656 8.46 42.19 26.72
C CYS A 656 7.45 42.92 27.60
N HIS A 657 7.03 42.33 28.72
CA HIS A 657 5.98 42.87 29.58
C HIS A 657 6.23 42.55 31.07
N GLY A 658 5.51 43.22 31.98
CA GLY A 658 5.61 42.99 33.42
C GLY A 658 5.14 41.59 33.85
N SER A 659 5.26 41.27 35.14
CA SER A 659 4.84 39.96 35.67
C SER A 659 3.33 39.76 35.50
N GLU A 660 2.95 38.67 34.84
CA GLU A 660 1.56 38.25 34.67
C GLU A 660 1.37 36.82 35.21
N SER A 661 0.12 36.44 35.49
CA SER A 661 -0.20 35.05 35.80
C SER A 661 0.12 34.17 34.59
N VAL A 662 0.90 33.09 34.78
CA VAL A 662 1.30 32.19 33.69
C VAL A 662 0.13 31.25 33.35
N PRO A 663 -0.52 31.40 32.19
CA PRO A 663 -1.65 30.55 31.83
C PRO A 663 -1.15 29.20 31.27
N SER A 664 -2.05 28.38 30.73
CA SER A 664 -1.69 27.10 30.12
C SER A 664 -0.73 27.26 28.92
N TYR A 665 0.01 26.19 28.59
CA TYR A 665 0.88 26.14 27.39
C TYR A 665 0.16 26.67 26.14
N THR A 666 -1.08 26.22 25.91
CA THR A 666 -1.89 26.58 24.74
C THR A 666 -2.19 28.07 24.74
N SER A 667 -2.59 28.64 25.88
CA SER A 667 -2.88 30.07 26.00
C SER A 667 -1.65 30.93 25.69
N ILE A 668 -0.48 30.55 26.20
CA ILE A 668 0.78 31.27 25.94
C ILE A 668 1.13 31.22 24.45
N HIS A 669 1.04 30.04 23.83
CA HIS A 669 1.41 29.88 22.42
C HIS A 669 0.40 30.53 21.46
N ASP A 670 -0.89 30.50 21.79
CA ASP A 670 -1.92 31.15 20.98
C ASP A 670 -1.79 32.68 21.01
N LYS A 671 -1.49 33.26 22.17
CA LYS A 671 -1.24 34.71 22.28
C LYS A 671 0.04 35.10 21.54
N HIS A 672 1.18 34.55 21.93
CA HIS A 672 2.47 35.04 21.45
C HIS A 672 2.78 34.55 20.03
N VAL A 673 2.57 33.26 19.74
CA VAL A 673 2.99 32.68 18.46
C VAL A 673 1.90 32.79 17.39
N THR A 674 0.63 32.50 17.75
CA THR A 674 -0.47 32.54 16.77
C THR A 674 -0.95 33.97 16.52
N SER A 675 -1.29 34.73 17.56
CA SER A 675 -1.86 36.08 17.45
C SER A 675 -0.80 37.15 17.17
N GLU A 676 0.23 37.24 18.01
CA GLU A 676 1.23 38.32 17.92
C GLU A 676 2.35 38.02 16.92
N ARG A 677 2.46 36.75 16.51
CA ARG A 677 3.46 36.24 15.56
C ARG A 677 4.89 36.39 16.08
N ILE A 678 5.09 36.30 17.39
CA ILE A 678 6.40 36.35 18.05
C ILE A 678 7.18 35.06 17.78
N ASP A 679 8.46 35.21 17.44
CA ASP A 679 9.35 34.08 17.19
C ASP A 679 9.68 33.27 18.45
N CYS A 680 9.87 31.96 18.26
CA CYS A 680 10.20 31.03 19.34
C CYS A 680 11.50 31.39 20.07
N SER A 681 12.45 32.09 19.42
CA SER A 681 13.73 32.49 20.03
C SER A 681 13.58 33.49 21.19
N MET A 682 12.41 34.13 21.30
CA MET A 682 12.10 34.98 22.46
C MET A 682 11.99 34.15 23.75
N CYS A 683 11.53 32.90 23.69
CA CYS A 683 11.34 32.04 24.87
C CYS A 683 12.27 30.83 24.91
N HIS A 684 12.73 30.36 23.75
CA HIS A 684 13.49 29.11 23.58
C HIS A 684 14.85 29.36 22.93
N ASN A 685 15.70 28.33 22.93
CA ASN A 685 17.00 28.33 22.25
C ASN A 685 16.89 28.02 20.74
N PHE A 686 15.71 28.17 20.13
CA PHE A 686 15.50 27.92 18.71
C PHE A 686 14.52 28.93 18.10
N SER A 687 14.72 29.20 16.81
CA SER A 687 13.85 30.07 16.02
C SER A 687 12.95 29.26 15.07
N ARG A 688 11.80 29.85 14.75
CA ARG A 688 10.83 29.37 13.76
C ARG A 688 10.41 30.50 12.80
N ALA A 689 11.17 31.59 12.75
CA ALA A 689 10.84 32.80 12.01
C ALA A 689 10.61 32.50 10.52
N THR A 690 11.55 31.82 9.87
CA THR A 690 11.45 31.47 8.44
C THR A 690 10.33 30.46 8.16
N GLU A 691 10.21 29.42 8.98
CA GLU A 691 9.23 28.34 8.78
C GLU A 691 7.78 28.82 8.98
N ARG A 692 7.56 29.70 9.96
CA ARG A 692 6.21 30.12 10.37
C ARG A 692 5.92 31.59 10.07
N GLY A 693 6.84 32.30 9.43
CA GLY A 693 6.74 33.74 9.21
C GLY A 693 6.60 34.54 10.51
N LEU A 694 7.36 34.19 11.55
CA LEU A 694 7.32 34.87 12.85
C LEU A 694 8.31 36.05 12.86
N THR A 695 7.99 37.06 13.66
CA THR A 695 8.80 38.27 13.86
C THR A 695 9.81 38.03 14.96
N ILE A 696 11.08 38.30 14.66
CA ILE A 696 12.16 38.35 15.66
C ILE A 696 12.15 39.74 16.29
N GLY A 697 12.13 39.81 17.62
CA GLY A 697 12.06 41.07 18.37
C GLY A 697 10.63 41.47 18.75
N ILE A 698 10.53 42.52 19.58
CA ILE A 698 9.27 43.01 20.15
C ILE A 698 8.62 43.95 19.14
N LYS A 699 7.33 43.73 18.82
CA LYS A 699 6.53 44.73 18.13
C LYS A 699 6.13 45.79 19.17
N HIS A 700 6.71 46.98 19.06
CA HIS A 700 6.29 48.15 19.83
C HIS A 700 4.89 48.60 19.41
#